data_AF-A0A948ARB9-F1
#
_entry.id   AF-A0A948ARB9-F1
#
_cell.length_a   1.000
_cell.length_b   1.000
_cell.length_c   1.000
_cell.angle_alpha   90.00
_cell.angle_beta   90.00
_cell.angle_gamma   90.00
#
_symmetry.space_group_name_H-M   'P 1'
#
loop_
_entity.id
_entity.type
_entity.pdbx_description
1 polymer ?
#
loop_
_entity_poly.entity_id
_entity_poly.type
_entity_poly.pdbx_seq_one_letter_code
_entity_poly.pdbx_strand_id
1 'polypeptide(L)'
;MSSPTVTLSPNTFNIALALALLWTWRSRTDAYNLLRPLGLKRADGRAFTAEDIKSAFQDLRGHGLLLDMPNQNGYVRLHDKLRVPLYRHLLDVYPGAALRAALFPFVGYQGDRRSYYWSVSHAGTVALLRLALLSGMPADEYKAIVQAIQHSARDWDVLINEAIFEGFDAAIFERIAPETRWDLLFRAVTLMAAFWRLDMALPCDLAVARLDADAAALPVGLRLALADLFLLRGDSARAHLALEGLDNGGAQALRAALLGQQGHYPEAQKAFEAAIKLRQVEIGARKRIFPETLIWRYPLALIAQQTPKQLELARKFCIGEAGKREPNPYDPWGMWAHAISVRLGDAPLEVDALLSGISNYKAVPDWRDLWRLLLASWLGPEALGMNDQRRKIAEEVAMATRNHLLRCKLDWLAGQVEAALEVLRGNEPPAGFFVGGRGEQWREVLAALQALAGEGAGNAAEAESARILWALSLGKNDALLDITPLEQKRGLRGWGKAKPLPLGRLAGNERLPPWDAKVARALKQDRAYSKRFNLDRAAAIVALIGHPAVVLADAPDRLVELVEGTPTLEVVREGEHYRMRVTPAPHPETGGEYVYYADADERREAEALRLISVVQESPQRFQVIRLSAAQRRAAQLVSGRFAVPAAAQEELKQSLEVLARHFQVHADSAQAAREIEPESRLHAELSPSGEDLLLRLVVTPLGVEGPRLPPAGGRNRIMAAIGAETVGTKRDLDAERAHLNAVLDALPFLDAPDGACEWLVSDPEQALAMVEILPTLPAVAAVEWPKGKPVRVVRVDAAQLGLQVTGERDWFRVGGQATLDDGLVLAFTALLDAARQKSRFIPMGNGVYAA
;
A
#
# COMPACT_ATOMS: atom_id res chain seq x y z
N MET A 1 -47.56 21.17 -11.57
CA MET A 1 -48.85 20.56 -11.19
C MET A 1 -49.27 21.17 -9.87
N SER A 2 -50.34 21.96 -9.86
CA SER A 2 -50.86 22.61 -8.65
C SER A 2 -51.35 21.54 -7.67
N SER A 3 -50.78 21.50 -6.47
CA SER A 3 -51.26 20.62 -5.39
C SER A 3 -52.73 20.92 -5.10
N PRO A 4 -53.60 19.90 -4.95
CA PRO A 4 -55.00 20.11 -4.60
C PRO A 4 -55.10 20.88 -3.28
N THR A 5 -55.87 21.96 -3.27
CA THR A 5 -56.10 22.79 -2.08
C THR A 5 -57.04 22.04 -1.14
N VAL A 6 -56.51 21.40 -0.09
CA VAL A 6 -57.32 20.69 0.90
C VAL A 6 -58.02 21.73 1.79
N THR A 7 -59.35 21.74 1.79
CA THR A 7 -60.16 22.61 2.65
C THR A 7 -60.50 21.86 3.93
N LEU A 8 -59.94 22.27 5.06
CA LEU A 8 -60.24 21.68 6.37
C LEU A 8 -61.47 22.35 7.00
N SER A 9 -62.29 21.59 7.73
CA SER A 9 -63.35 22.18 8.54
C SER A 9 -62.75 23.14 9.60
N PRO A 10 -63.46 24.19 10.06
CA PRO A 10 -62.94 25.10 11.09
C PRO A 10 -62.50 24.38 12.37
N ASN A 11 -63.21 23.32 12.76
CA ASN A 11 -62.89 22.52 13.94
C ASN A 11 -61.63 21.66 13.69
N THR A 12 -61.53 21.00 12.53
CA THR A 12 -60.33 20.23 12.13
C THR A 12 -59.10 21.14 12.06
N PHE A 13 -59.27 22.36 11.52
CA PHE A 13 -58.21 23.37 11.42
C PHE A 13 -57.66 23.76 12.79
N ASN A 14 -58.51 24.08 13.77
CA ASN A 14 -58.07 24.43 15.13
C ASN A 14 -57.33 23.27 15.83
N ILE A 15 -57.77 22.03 15.62
CA ILE A 15 -57.07 20.85 16.15
C ILE A 15 -55.71 20.65 15.46
N ALA A 16 -55.65 20.88 14.14
CA ALA A 16 -54.40 20.85 13.40
C ALA A 16 -53.45 21.98 13.82
N LEU A 17 -53.94 23.17 14.17
CA LEU A 17 -53.12 24.24 14.74
C LEU A 17 -52.46 23.82 16.06
N ALA A 18 -53.21 23.21 16.98
CA ALA A 18 -52.65 22.71 18.24
C ALA A 18 -51.56 21.64 17.99
N LEU A 19 -51.81 20.69 17.06
CA LEU A 19 -50.81 19.71 16.66
C LEU A 19 -49.59 20.32 16.00
N ALA A 20 -49.77 21.35 15.17
CA ALA A 20 -48.66 22.07 14.53
C ALA A 20 -47.75 22.69 15.59
N LEU A 21 -48.31 23.36 16.61
CA LEU A 21 -47.52 23.95 17.70
C LEU A 21 -46.67 22.91 18.46
N LEU A 22 -47.18 21.68 18.62
CA LEU A 22 -46.45 20.57 19.26
C LEU A 22 -45.37 19.95 18.37
N TRP A 23 -45.44 20.19 17.06
CA TRP A 23 -44.47 19.88 16.02
C TRP A 23 -44.15 18.40 15.74
N THR A 24 -43.76 17.63 16.76
CA THR A 24 -43.34 16.22 16.66
C THR A 24 -44.44 15.27 17.17
N TRP A 25 -44.13 13.97 17.30
CA TRP A 25 -45.08 12.92 17.67
C TRP A 25 -45.83 13.21 18.98
N ARG A 26 -47.16 13.10 18.96
CA ARG A 26 -48.05 13.42 20.08
C ARG A 26 -49.28 12.55 20.17
N SER A 27 -49.80 12.40 21.39
CA SER A 27 -51.04 11.68 21.62
C SER A 27 -52.28 12.56 21.33
N ARG A 28 -53.44 11.90 21.16
CA ARG A 28 -54.74 12.59 21.13
C ARG A 28 -54.99 13.43 22.38
N THR A 29 -54.54 12.94 23.53
CA THR A 29 -54.67 13.61 24.82
C THR A 29 -53.87 14.91 24.85
N ASP A 30 -52.66 14.91 24.29
CA ASP A 30 -51.84 16.13 24.19
C ASP A 30 -52.50 17.19 23.33
N ALA A 31 -53.04 16.79 22.17
CA ALA A 31 -53.78 17.68 21.29
C ALA A 31 -55.01 18.27 22.01
N TYR A 32 -55.77 17.45 22.73
CA TYR A 32 -56.93 17.87 23.51
C TYR A 32 -56.56 18.87 24.61
N ASN A 33 -55.54 18.55 25.39
CA ASN A 33 -55.14 19.34 26.54
C ASN A 33 -54.54 20.70 26.15
N LEU A 34 -53.96 20.83 24.95
CA LEU A 34 -53.37 22.09 24.47
C LEU A 34 -54.39 23.09 23.90
N LEU A 35 -55.57 22.64 23.46
CA LEU A 35 -56.60 23.53 22.87
C LEU A 35 -57.05 24.64 23.83
N ARG A 36 -57.25 24.29 25.11
CA ARG A 36 -57.69 25.24 26.14
C ARG A 36 -56.62 26.30 26.46
N PRO A 37 -55.34 25.95 26.74
CA PRO A 37 -54.25 26.93 26.87
C PRO A 37 -54.10 27.88 25.68
N LEU A 38 -54.38 27.42 24.46
CA LEU A 38 -54.35 28.25 23.24
C LEU A 38 -55.61 29.10 23.02
N GLY A 39 -56.63 28.96 23.87
CA GLY A 39 -57.90 29.66 23.72
C GLY A 39 -58.72 29.21 22.50
N LEU A 40 -58.38 28.07 21.90
CA LEU A 40 -59.06 27.56 20.70
C LEU A 40 -60.40 26.93 21.06
N LYS A 41 -61.45 27.34 20.35
CA LYS A 41 -62.82 26.87 20.53
C LYS A 41 -63.39 26.30 19.24
N ARG A 42 -64.47 25.53 19.35
CA ARG A 42 -65.26 25.08 18.21
C ARG A 42 -65.86 26.28 17.48
N ALA A 43 -66.27 26.08 16.24
CA ALA A 43 -66.95 27.09 15.42
C ALA A 43 -68.22 27.67 16.09
N ASP A 44 -68.88 26.89 16.95
CA ASP A 44 -70.05 27.29 17.75
C ASP A 44 -69.70 27.98 19.09
N GLY A 45 -68.41 28.25 19.35
CA GLY A 45 -67.93 28.91 20.56
C GLY A 45 -67.81 28.00 21.79
N ARG A 46 -68.11 26.70 21.68
CA ARG A 46 -67.98 25.72 22.79
C ARG A 46 -66.58 25.12 22.87
N ALA A 47 -66.26 24.49 24.00
CA ALA A 47 -65.02 23.74 24.15
C ALA A 47 -65.05 22.46 23.30
N PHE A 48 -63.88 22.04 22.80
CA PHE A 48 -63.74 20.77 22.08
C PHE A 48 -64.01 19.58 23.00
N THR A 49 -64.49 18.48 22.43
CA THR A 49 -64.68 17.19 23.08
C THR A 49 -63.67 16.15 22.56
N ALA A 50 -63.55 15.01 23.25
CA ALA A 50 -62.70 13.91 22.78
C ALA A 50 -63.17 13.33 21.43
N GLU A 51 -64.47 13.34 21.15
CA GLU A 51 -65.02 12.88 19.86
C GLU A 51 -64.68 13.85 18.73
N ASP A 52 -64.66 15.16 19.00
CA ASP A 52 -64.23 16.16 18.01
C ASP A 52 -62.77 15.91 17.57
N ILE A 53 -61.88 15.54 18.50
CA ILE A 53 -60.48 15.20 18.18
C ILE A 53 -60.39 13.92 17.35
N LYS A 54 -61.14 12.89 17.74
CA LYS A 54 -61.18 11.62 17.01
C LYS A 54 -61.67 11.82 15.57
N SER A 55 -62.72 12.61 15.38
CA SER A 55 -63.25 12.95 14.05
C SER A 55 -62.23 13.73 13.23
N ALA A 56 -61.60 14.76 13.79
CA ALA A 56 -60.55 15.52 13.11
C ALA A 56 -59.35 14.65 12.72
N PHE A 57 -58.96 13.68 13.56
CA PHE A 57 -57.86 12.76 13.24
C PHE A 57 -58.22 11.79 12.13
N GLN A 58 -59.47 11.32 12.06
CA GLN A 58 -59.96 10.50 10.96
C GLN A 58 -59.98 11.29 9.66
N ASP A 59 -60.47 12.53 9.69
CA ASP A 59 -60.50 13.47 8.57
C ASP A 59 -59.09 13.73 8.02
N LEU A 60 -58.15 14.15 8.89
CA LEU A 60 -56.76 14.39 8.50
C LEU A 60 -56.05 13.14 7.97
N ARG A 61 -56.35 11.97 8.54
CA ARG A 61 -55.80 10.68 8.07
C ARG A 61 -56.37 10.31 6.70
N GLY A 62 -57.67 10.53 6.48
CA GLY A 62 -58.32 10.33 5.17
C GLY A 62 -57.71 11.17 4.05
N HIS A 63 -57.18 12.35 4.39
CA HIS A 63 -56.45 13.22 3.46
C HIS A 63 -54.94 12.96 3.38
N GLY A 64 -54.40 11.98 4.12
CA GLY A 64 -52.96 11.71 4.18
C GLY A 64 -52.15 12.83 4.84
N LEU A 65 -52.79 13.66 5.66
CA LEU A 65 -52.19 14.81 6.36
C LEU A 65 -51.81 14.49 7.82
N LEU A 66 -52.15 13.29 8.29
CA LEU A 66 -51.78 12.78 9.61
C LEU A 66 -50.98 11.47 9.45
N LEU A 67 -49.81 11.44 10.06
CA LEU A 67 -48.90 10.30 10.08
C LEU A 67 -49.00 9.60 11.44
N ASP A 68 -49.01 8.27 11.43
CA ASP A 68 -48.94 7.44 12.63
C ASP A 68 -47.48 7.05 12.93
N MET A 69 -47.11 7.04 14.21
CA MET A 69 -45.76 6.67 14.63
C MET A 69 -45.55 5.15 14.42
N PRO A 70 -44.54 4.70 13.65
CA PRO A 70 -44.43 3.29 13.26
C PRO A 70 -44.37 2.28 14.41
N ASN A 71 -43.75 2.67 15.53
CA ASN A 71 -43.45 1.75 16.65
C ASN A 71 -44.25 2.08 17.92
N GLN A 72 -45.20 3.02 17.87
CA GLN A 72 -45.95 3.44 19.05
C GLN A 72 -47.39 3.84 18.70
N ASN A 73 -48.33 2.94 19.00
CA ASN A 73 -49.75 3.16 18.71
C ASN A 73 -50.30 4.38 19.47
N GLY A 74 -51.08 5.21 18.76
CA GLY A 74 -51.77 6.36 19.34
C GLY A 74 -50.98 7.67 19.34
N TYR A 75 -49.72 7.66 18.90
CA TYR A 75 -48.92 8.85 18.66
C TYR A 75 -48.94 9.22 17.17
N VAL A 76 -49.25 10.48 16.90
CA VAL A 76 -49.41 11.00 15.54
C VAL A 76 -48.60 12.26 15.33
N ARG A 77 -48.37 12.61 14.08
CA ARG A 77 -47.77 13.88 13.66
C ARG A 77 -48.42 14.35 12.38
N LEU A 78 -48.59 15.65 12.23
CA LEU A 78 -49.04 16.23 10.97
C LEU A 78 -47.97 16.07 9.88
N HIS A 79 -48.39 15.81 8.65
CA HIS A 79 -47.50 15.79 7.49
C HIS A 79 -46.94 17.20 7.21
N ASP A 80 -45.69 17.31 6.76
CA ASP A 80 -44.97 18.60 6.55
C ASP A 80 -45.72 19.58 5.65
N LYS A 81 -46.35 19.06 4.59
CA LYS A 81 -47.30 19.79 3.71
C LYS A 81 -48.37 20.60 4.46
N LEU A 82 -48.77 20.18 5.66
CA LEU A 82 -49.73 20.89 6.50
C LEU A 82 -49.08 21.53 7.74
N ARG A 83 -48.21 20.83 8.48
CA ARG A 83 -47.64 21.40 9.72
C ARG A 83 -46.77 22.62 9.50
N VAL A 84 -45.98 22.68 8.42
CA VAL A 84 -45.13 23.84 8.12
C VAL A 84 -45.95 25.12 7.89
N PRO A 85 -46.92 25.15 6.95
CA PRO A 85 -47.74 26.35 6.75
C PRO A 85 -48.63 26.69 7.95
N LEU A 86 -49.14 25.71 8.70
CA LEU A 86 -49.88 25.98 9.94
C LEU A 86 -48.99 26.60 11.03
N TYR A 87 -47.74 26.14 11.15
CA TYR A 87 -46.79 26.74 12.11
C TYR A 87 -46.48 28.19 11.75
N ARG A 88 -46.29 28.48 10.46
CA ARG A 88 -46.12 29.85 9.98
C ARG A 88 -47.35 30.70 10.31
N HIS A 89 -48.55 30.20 10.00
CA HIS A 89 -49.80 30.87 10.34
C HIS A 89 -49.92 31.17 11.84
N LEU A 90 -49.54 30.23 12.72
CA LEU A 90 -49.51 30.46 14.18
C LEU A 90 -48.62 31.64 14.56
N LEU A 91 -47.41 31.72 14.00
CA LEU A 91 -46.45 32.80 14.29
C LEU A 91 -46.83 34.15 13.67
N ASP A 92 -47.67 34.14 12.63
CA ASP A 92 -48.20 35.35 11.99
C ASP A 92 -49.41 35.90 12.75
N VAL A 93 -50.29 35.02 13.25
CA VAL A 93 -51.54 35.41 13.93
C VAL A 93 -51.35 35.70 15.41
N TYR A 94 -50.49 34.94 16.10
CA TYR A 94 -50.32 35.03 17.55
C TYR A 94 -48.95 35.61 17.92
N PRO A 95 -48.88 36.54 18.89
CA PRO A 95 -47.61 37.00 19.43
C PRO A 95 -46.80 35.83 20.01
N GLY A 96 -45.51 35.77 19.67
CA GLY A 96 -44.60 34.72 20.13
C GLY A 96 -44.62 34.51 21.64
N ALA A 97 -44.66 35.61 22.41
CA ALA A 97 -44.74 35.56 23.87
C ALA A 97 -46.02 34.87 24.39
N ALA A 98 -47.16 35.07 23.72
CA ALA A 98 -48.43 34.43 24.09
C ALA A 98 -48.38 32.92 23.81
N LEU A 99 -47.83 32.51 22.67
CA LEU A 99 -47.63 31.09 22.36
C LEU A 99 -46.68 30.43 23.37
N ARG A 100 -45.60 31.11 23.76
CA ARG A 100 -44.66 30.59 24.78
C ARG A 100 -45.33 30.46 26.14
N ALA A 101 -46.13 31.46 26.54
CA ALA A 101 -46.89 31.41 27.79
C ALA A 101 -47.90 30.24 27.83
N ALA A 102 -48.44 29.83 26.68
CA ALA A 102 -49.29 28.64 26.59
C ALA A 102 -48.50 27.32 26.54
N LEU A 103 -47.46 27.24 25.71
CA LEU A 103 -46.74 25.99 25.45
C LEU A 103 -45.77 25.61 26.57
N PHE A 104 -45.05 26.57 27.14
CA PHE A 104 -43.98 26.29 28.11
C PHE A 104 -44.51 25.58 29.36
N PRO A 105 -45.58 26.09 30.04
CA PRO A 105 -46.18 25.37 31.16
C PRO A 105 -46.78 24.03 30.74
N PHE A 106 -47.37 23.95 29.53
CA PHE A 106 -47.96 22.71 29.02
C PHE A 106 -46.93 21.58 28.90
N VAL A 107 -45.71 21.88 28.44
CA VAL A 107 -44.63 20.88 28.37
C VAL A 107 -43.89 20.69 29.70
N GLY A 108 -44.30 21.39 30.76
CA GLY A 108 -43.68 21.32 32.08
C GLY A 108 -42.45 22.22 32.27
N TYR A 109 -42.21 23.17 31.38
CA TYR A 109 -41.13 24.16 31.51
C TYR A 109 -41.59 25.37 32.34
N GLN A 110 -40.91 25.63 33.46
CA GLN A 110 -41.25 26.69 34.41
C GLN A 110 -40.29 27.88 34.38
N GLY A 111 -39.38 27.96 33.40
CA GLY A 111 -38.45 29.09 33.26
C GLY A 111 -37.24 29.08 34.21
N ASP A 112 -37.10 28.09 35.09
CA ASP A 112 -36.04 28.09 36.10
C ASP A 112 -34.66 27.70 35.54
N ARG A 113 -33.66 28.51 35.91
CA ARG A 113 -32.28 28.52 35.43
C ARG A 113 -31.34 27.66 36.30
N ARG A 114 -31.85 26.92 37.30
CA ARG A 114 -31.02 26.27 38.34
C ARG A 114 -31.34 24.81 38.65
N SER A 115 -32.24 24.16 37.91
CA SER A 115 -32.45 22.72 38.09
C SER A 115 -31.29 21.93 37.47
N TYR A 116 -30.66 21.05 38.25
CA TYR A 116 -29.60 20.15 37.77
C TYR A 116 -30.12 19.12 36.74
N TYR A 117 -31.44 18.96 36.65
CA TYR A 117 -32.12 17.99 35.77
C TYR A 117 -33.16 18.65 34.86
N TRP A 118 -33.11 18.29 33.58
CA TRP A 118 -34.08 18.70 32.55
C TRP A 118 -35.34 17.83 32.60
N SER A 119 -36.41 18.39 33.19
CA SER A 119 -37.69 17.73 33.47
C SER A 119 -38.65 17.63 32.29
N VAL A 120 -38.36 18.29 31.16
CA VAL A 120 -39.24 18.30 29.98
C VAL A 120 -39.01 17.05 29.13
N SER A 121 -40.07 16.42 28.63
CA SER A 121 -39.96 15.24 27.75
C SER A 121 -39.21 15.56 26.45
N HIS A 122 -38.64 14.58 25.75
CA HIS A 122 -37.97 14.80 24.45
C HIS A 122 -38.87 15.56 23.48
N ALA A 123 -40.08 15.04 23.32
CA ALA A 123 -41.11 15.60 22.46
C ALA A 123 -41.45 17.05 22.87
N GLY A 124 -41.62 17.31 24.17
CA GLY A 124 -41.85 18.66 24.71
C GLY A 124 -40.68 19.62 24.48
N THR A 125 -39.44 19.11 24.58
CA THR A 125 -38.20 19.88 24.36
C THR A 125 -38.10 20.33 22.91
N VAL A 126 -38.42 19.46 21.95
CA VAL A 126 -38.48 19.81 20.52
C VAL A 126 -39.47 20.94 20.25
N ALA A 127 -40.69 20.85 20.79
CA ALA A 127 -41.72 21.88 20.61
C ALA A 127 -41.30 23.22 21.24
N LEU A 128 -40.72 23.15 22.44
CA LEU A 128 -40.20 24.31 23.16
C LEU A 128 -39.07 25.00 22.40
N LEU A 129 -38.06 24.26 21.95
CA LEU A 129 -36.91 24.80 21.20
C LEU A 129 -37.35 25.43 19.88
N ARG A 130 -38.24 24.75 19.14
CA ARG A 130 -38.79 25.28 17.88
C ARG A 130 -39.51 26.60 18.11
N LEU A 131 -40.39 26.65 19.11
CA LEU A 131 -41.14 27.87 19.41
C LEU A 131 -40.21 28.96 19.90
N ALA A 132 -39.29 28.67 20.82
CA ALA A 132 -38.32 29.63 21.35
C ALA A 132 -37.56 30.33 20.20
N LEU A 133 -36.98 29.55 19.29
CA LEU A 133 -36.21 30.08 18.16
C LEU A 133 -37.08 30.82 17.14
N LEU A 134 -38.14 30.19 16.63
CA LEU A 134 -38.92 30.72 15.51
C LEU A 134 -39.88 31.85 15.91
N SER A 135 -40.13 32.04 17.21
CA SER A 135 -40.91 33.17 17.74
C SER A 135 -40.05 34.40 18.09
N GLY A 136 -38.76 34.39 17.75
CA GLY A 136 -37.84 35.52 17.94
C GLY A 136 -37.42 35.74 19.40
N MET A 137 -37.24 34.67 20.18
CA MET A 137 -36.68 34.79 21.54
C MET A 137 -35.27 35.42 21.48
N PRO A 138 -34.94 36.36 22.40
CA PRO A 138 -33.59 36.92 22.49
C PRO A 138 -32.52 35.84 22.72
N ALA A 139 -31.33 36.05 22.15
CA ALA A 139 -30.25 35.06 22.17
C ALA A 139 -29.82 34.66 23.59
N ASP A 140 -29.82 35.60 24.55
CA ASP A 140 -29.42 35.32 25.94
C ASP A 140 -30.42 34.44 26.70
N GLU A 141 -31.72 34.65 26.47
CA GLU A 141 -32.76 33.79 27.03
C GLU A 141 -32.69 32.38 26.44
N TYR A 142 -32.47 32.29 25.13
CA TYR A 142 -32.29 31.01 24.45
C TYR A 142 -31.04 30.27 24.94
N LYS A 143 -29.90 30.95 25.09
CA LYS A 143 -28.64 30.37 25.61
C LYS A 143 -28.84 29.73 26.99
N ALA A 144 -29.65 30.34 27.86
CA ALA A 144 -29.97 29.75 29.17
C ALA A 144 -30.76 28.43 29.05
N ILE A 145 -31.69 28.33 28.09
CA ILE A 145 -32.42 27.09 27.79
C ILE A 145 -31.45 26.01 27.26
N VAL A 146 -30.57 26.37 26.32
CA VAL A 146 -29.57 25.46 25.75
C VAL A 146 -28.67 24.90 26.82
N GLN A 147 -28.12 25.76 27.68
CA GLN A 147 -27.27 25.33 28.79
C GLN A 147 -28.00 24.32 29.68
N ALA A 148 -29.23 24.60 30.10
CA ALA A 148 -30.00 23.69 30.95
C ALA A 148 -30.21 22.29 30.31
N ILE A 149 -30.46 22.24 29.00
CA ILE A 149 -30.60 20.98 28.25
C ILE A 149 -29.28 20.21 28.19
N GLN A 150 -28.18 20.89 27.86
CA GLN A 150 -26.87 20.28 27.68
C GLN A 150 -26.31 19.70 28.99
N HIS A 151 -26.54 20.36 30.13
CA HIS A 151 -26.16 19.81 31.45
C HIS A 151 -26.84 18.48 31.77
N SER A 152 -27.99 18.19 31.15
CA SER A 152 -28.73 16.94 31.36
C SER A 152 -28.34 15.82 30.38
N ALA A 153 -27.20 15.97 29.67
CA ALA A 153 -26.64 14.99 28.74
C ALA A 153 -27.62 14.50 27.65
N ARG A 154 -28.53 15.36 27.19
CA ARG A 154 -29.42 15.04 26.07
C ARG A 154 -28.70 15.20 24.74
N ASP A 155 -29.09 14.37 23.77
CA ASP A 155 -28.60 14.46 22.39
C ASP A 155 -29.11 15.75 21.72
N TRP A 156 -28.31 16.81 21.88
CA TRP A 156 -28.57 18.14 21.35
C TRP A 156 -28.75 18.13 19.83
N ASP A 157 -28.01 17.25 19.16
CA ASP A 157 -27.96 17.19 17.73
C ASP A 157 -29.28 16.67 17.13
N VAL A 158 -29.87 15.65 17.77
CA VAL A 158 -31.21 15.12 17.46
C VAL A 158 -32.28 16.17 17.75
N LEU A 159 -32.21 16.84 18.91
CA LEU A 159 -33.20 17.85 19.32
C LEU A 159 -33.28 19.02 18.32
N ILE A 160 -32.14 19.59 17.94
CA ILE A 160 -32.09 20.69 16.97
C ILE A 160 -32.55 20.22 15.59
N ASN A 161 -32.20 18.99 15.22
CA ASN A 161 -32.66 18.44 13.95
C ASN A 161 -34.18 18.38 13.88
N GLU A 162 -34.82 17.77 14.88
CA GLU A 162 -36.27 17.69 14.94
C GLU A 162 -36.92 19.07 15.06
N ALA A 163 -36.35 19.97 15.87
CA ALA A 163 -36.96 21.27 16.15
C ALA A 163 -36.88 22.24 14.96
N ILE A 164 -35.77 22.25 14.21
CA ILE A 164 -35.48 23.30 13.23
C ILE A 164 -35.34 22.79 11.81
N PHE A 165 -34.58 21.71 11.58
CA PHE A 165 -34.26 21.27 10.23
C PHE A 165 -35.34 20.35 9.63
N GLU A 166 -36.01 19.53 10.45
CA GLU A 166 -37.23 18.87 10.00
C GLU A 166 -38.27 19.93 9.62
N GLY A 167 -38.92 19.77 8.46
CA GLY A 167 -39.86 20.76 7.93
C GLY A 167 -39.27 22.17 7.85
N PHE A 168 -38.01 22.29 7.42
CA PHE A 168 -37.31 23.58 7.30
C PHE A 168 -38.08 24.56 6.43
N ASP A 169 -38.19 25.80 6.91
CA ASP A 169 -38.86 26.90 6.24
C ASP A 169 -38.03 28.17 6.35
N ALA A 170 -37.43 28.57 5.22
CA ALA A 170 -36.55 29.73 5.15
C ALA A 170 -37.23 31.03 5.60
N ALA A 171 -38.53 31.21 5.37
CA ALA A 171 -39.22 32.46 5.68
C ALA A 171 -39.36 32.68 7.19
N ILE A 172 -39.71 31.64 7.95
CA ILE A 172 -39.80 31.76 9.43
C ILE A 172 -38.44 31.62 10.10
N PHE A 173 -37.46 30.99 9.44
CA PHE A 173 -36.08 30.94 9.91
C PHE A 173 -35.47 32.35 10.04
N GLU A 174 -35.93 33.31 9.23
CA GLU A 174 -35.58 34.73 9.34
C GLU A 174 -36.04 35.40 10.65
N ARG A 175 -36.92 34.76 11.43
CA ARG A 175 -37.33 35.27 12.74
C ARG A 175 -36.33 34.95 13.84
N ILE A 176 -35.40 34.01 13.60
CA ILE A 176 -34.35 33.65 14.56
C ILE A 176 -33.33 34.79 14.66
N ALA A 177 -32.86 35.08 15.88
CA ALA A 177 -31.81 36.07 16.13
C ALA A 177 -30.57 35.82 15.22
N PRO A 178 -29.93 36.86 14.65
CA PRO A 178 -28.87 36.70 13.66
C PRO A 178 -27.71 35.78 14.09
N GLU A 179 -27.20 35.93 15.31
CA GLU A 179 -26.10 35.09 15.82
C GLU A 179 -26.46 33.61 15.82
N THR A 180 -27.60 33.26 16.42
CA THR A 180 -28.08 31.87 16.49
C THR A 180 -28.40 31.31 15.11
N ARG A 181 -28.85 32.17 14.19
CA ARG A 181 -29.07 31.79 12.80
C ARG A 181 -27.78 31.35 12.12
N TRP A 182 -26.69 32.09 12.33
CA TRP A 182 -25.38 31.72 11.78
C TRP A 182 -24.87 30.40 12.33
N ASP A 183 -25.03 30.16 13.63
CA ASP A 183 -24.66 28.88 14.26
C ASP A 183 -25.45 27.71 13.67
N LEU A 184 -26.76 27.88 13.45
CA LEU A 184 -27.61 26.86 12.84
C LEU A 184 -27.25 26.60 11.37
N LEU A 185 -26.94 27.65 10.60
CA LEU A 185 -26.48 27.49 9.21
C LEU A 185 -25.11 26.81 9.14
N PHE A 186 -24.17 27.19 10.01
CA PHE A 186 -22.86 26.53 10.12
C PHE A 186 -23.02 25.04 10.41
N ARG A 187 -23.91 24.71 11.34
CA ARG A 187 -24.23 23.32 11.69
C ARG A 187 -24.84 22.57 10.50
N ALA A 188 -25.79 23.16 9.79
CA ALA A 188 -26.40 22.52 8.62
C ALA A 188 -25.39 22.25 7.50
N VAL A 189 -24.52 23.21 7.21
CA VAL A 189 -23.45 23.07 6.20
C VAL A 189 -22.45 21.98 6.63
N THR A 190 -22.05 21.96 7.89
CA THR A 190 -21.14 20.94 8.42
C THR A 190 -21.76 19.54 8.37
N LEU A 191 -23.05 19.41 8.73
CA LEU A 191 -23.79 18.14 8.64
C LEU A 191 -23.95 17.66 7.19
N MET A 192 -24.19 18.57 6.25
CA MET A 192 -24.22 18.27 4.82
C MET A 192 -22.87 17.72 4.34
N ALA A 193 -21.77 18.41 4.68
CA ALA A 193 -20.43 18.00 4.25
C ALA A 193 -19.98 16.68 4.90
N ALA A 194 -20.20 16.52 6.22
CA ALA A 194 -19.71 15.37 6.98
C ALA A 194 -20.55 14.10 6.79
N PHE A 195 -21.86 14.22 6.55
CA PHE A 195 -22.78 13.08 6.55
C PHE A 195 -23.69 12.99 5.32
N TRP A 196 -23.49 13.85 4.32
CA TRP A 196 -24.26 13.88 3.06
C TRP A 196 -25.78 13.92 3.29
N ARG A 197 -26.20 14.71 4.27
CA ARG A 197 -27.59 14.76 4.73
C ARG A 197 -28.48 15.58 3.80
N LEU A 198 -29.27 14.89 2.99
CA LEU A 198 -30.20 15.52 2.03
C LEU A 198 -31.18 16.50 2.70
N ASP A 199 -31.61 16.23 3.92
CA ASP A 199 -32.51 17.11 4.67
C ASP A 199 -31.87 18.45 5.08
N MET A 200 -30.55 18.58 4.96
CA MET A 200 -29.84 19.86 5.13
C MET A 200 -29.78 20.70 3.84
N ALA A 201 -30.29 20.21 2.71
CA ALA A 201 -30.16 20.89 1.42
C ALA A 201 -30.77 22.31 1.42
N LEU A 202 -31.99 22.48 1.94
CA LEU A 202 -32.66 23.79 2.00
C LEU A 202 -31.93 24.79 2.93
N PRO A 203 -31.53 24.42 4.17
CA PRO A 203 -30.66 25.28 4.97
C PRO A 203 -29.35 25.66 4.27
N CYS A 204 -28.72 24.73 3.56
CA CYS A 204 -27.49 25.01 2.81
C CYS A 204 -27.74 26.00 1.66
N ASP A 205 -28.84 25.84 0.91
CA ASP A 205 -29.22 26.78 -0.14
C ASP A 205 -29.44 28.18 0.42
N LEU A 206 -30.04 28.31 1.62
CA LEU A 206 -30.15 29.59 2.32
C LEU A 206 -28.77 30.16 2.69
N ALA A 207 -27.86 29.35 3.23
CA ALA A 207 -26.50 29.80 3.58
C ALA A 207 -25.71 30.27 2.34
N VAL A 208 -25.86 29.58 1.20
CA VAL A 208 -25.26 29.98 -0.07
C VAL A 208 -25.84 31.31 -0.56
N ALA A 209 -27.16 31.48 -0.52
CA ALA A 209 -27.79 32.75 -0.90
C ALA A 209 -27.31 33.93 -0.03
N ARG A 210 -26.99 33.68 1.24
CA ARG A 210 -26.43 34.71 2.15
C ARG A 210 -24.99 35.08 1.78
N LEU A 211 -24.16 34.09 1.45
CA LEU A 211 -22.81 34.34 0.97
C LEU A 211 -22.82 35.13 -0.34
N ASP A 212 -23.67 34.74 -1.29
CA ASP A 212 -23.78 35.41 -2.60
C ASP A 212 -24.28 36.87 -2.45
N ALA A 213 -25.04 37.17 -1.39
CA ALA A 213 -25.51 38.52 -1.09
C ALA A 213 -24.44 39.41 -0.44
N ASP A 214 -23.76 38.90 0.60
CA ASP A 214 -22.67 39.61 1.28
C ASP A 214 -21.79 38.63 2.08
N ALA A 215 -20.73 38.14 1.44
CA ALA A 215 -19.80 37.19 2.06
C ALA A 215 -19.07 37.77 3.30
N ALA A 216 -18.85 39.08 3.35
CA ALA A 216 -18.12 39.72 4.45
C ALA A 216 -18.95 39.80 5.74
N ALA A 217 -20.29 39.82 5.62
CA ALA A 217 -21.20 39.78 6.76
C ALA A 217 -21.29 38.42 7.46
N LEU A 218 -20.83 37.33 6.83
CA LEU A 218 -20.90 35.99 7.40
C LEU A 218 -19.76 35.74 8.40
N PRO A 219 -20.03 35.06 9.54
CA PRO A 219 -18.97 34.65 10.45
C PRO A 219 -17.92 33.77 9.77
N VAL A 220 -16.65 33.94 10.16
CA VAL A 220 -15.51 33.20 9.60
C VAL A 220 -15.74 31.68 9.59
N GLY A 221 -16.28 31.11 10.66
CA GLY A 221 -16.57 29.67 10.74
C GLY A 221 -17.56 29.20 9.66
N LEU A 222 -18.64 29.97 9.42
CA LEU A 222 -19.62 29.66 8.37
C LEU A 222 -19.00 29.80 6.97
N ARG A 223 -18.18 30.83 6.75
CA ARG A 223 -17.45 31.01 5.49
C ARG A 223 -16.52 29.83 5.19
N LEU A 224 -15.77 29.36 6.19
CA LEU A 224 -14.90 28.19 6.04
C LEU A 224 -15.70 26.90 5.75
N ALA A 225 -16.83 26.69 6.44
CA ALA A 225 -17.71 25.55 6.18
C ALA A 225 -18.33 25.58 4.78
N LEU A 226 -18.73 26.77 4.31
CA LEU A 226 -19.24 26.96 2.95
C LEU A 226 -18.17 26.73 1.90
N ALA A 227 -16.95 27.22 2.12
CA ALA A 227 -15.81 26.94 1.23
C ALA A 227 -15.52 25.43 1.13
N ASP A 228 -15.59 24.69 2.25
CA ASP A 228 -15.49 23.23 2.23
C ASP A 228 -16.63 22.60 1.43
N LEU A 229 -17.89 23.02 1.64
CA LEU A 229 -19.02 22.56 0.84
C LEU A 229 -18.80 22.82 -0.65
N PHE A 230 -18.37 24.01 -1.06
CA PHE A 230 -18.12 24.33 -2.47
C PHE A 230 -17.00 23.50 -3.10
N LEU A 231 -15.97 23.14 -2.34
CA LEU A 231 -14.97 22.16 -2.78
C LEU A 231 -15.58 20.79 -3.10
N LEU A 232 -16.59 20.36 -2.32
CA LEU A 232 -17.31 19.11 -2.58
C LEU A 232 -18.27 19.22 -3.78
N ARG A 233 -18.76 20.42 -4.07
CA ARG A 233 -19.60 20.72 -5.25
C ARG A 233 -18.80 20.95 -6.53
N GLY A 234 -17.54 21.38 -6.41
CA GLY A 234 -16.73 21.84 -7.53
C GLY A 234 -16.90 23.30 -7.90
N ASP A 235 -17.45 24.12 -7.00
CA ASP A 235 -17.68 25.56 -7.22
C ASP A 235 -16.47 26.37 -6.73
N SER A 236 -15.39 26.39 -7.52
CA SER A 236 -14.16 27.09 -7.17
C SER A 236 -14.36 28.60 -7.00
N ALA A 237 -15.26 29.20 -7.78
CA ALA A 237 -15.56 30.62 -7.72
C ALA A 237 -16.14 31.02 -6.35
N ARG A 238 -17.18 30.31 -5.89
CA ARG A 238 -17.75 30.55 -4.55
C ARG A 238 -16.81 30.14 -3.42
N ALA A 239 -15.98 29.11 -3.62
CA ALA A 239 -14.94 28.77 -2.64
C ALA A 239 -13.96 29.94 -2.46
N HIS A 240 -13.50 30.57 -3.55
CA HIS A 240 -12.63 31.75 -3.48
C HIS A 240 -13.33 32.93 -2.80
N LEU A 241 -14.58 33.24 -3.15
CA LEU A 241 -15.39 34.27 -2.51
C LEU A 241 -15.51 34.06 -0.99
N ALA A 242 -15.82 32.82 -0.57
CA ALA A 242 -15.91 32.47 0.83
C ALA A 242 -14.59 32.66 1.59
N LEU A 243 -13.44 32.53 0.92
CA LEU A 243 -12.11 32.64 1.53
C LEU A 243 -11.49 34.04 1.45
N GLU A 244 -12.13 35.00 0.79
CA GLU A 244 -11.57 36.33 0.59
C GLU A 244 -11.27 37.06 1.91
N GLY A 245 -10.04 37.57 2.06
CA GLY A 245 -9.60 38.27 3.28
C GLY A 245 -9.36 37.38 4.51
N LEU A 246 -9.38 36.04 4.36
CA LEU A 246 -9.09 35.10 5.46
C LEU A 246 -7.69 34.49 5.31
N ASP A 247 -6.82 34.68 6.30
CA ASP A 247 -5.43 34.18 6.27
C ASP A 247 -5.12 33.09 7.30
N ASN A 248 -6.12 32.65 8.06
CA ASN A 248 -5.98 31.57 9.04
C ASN A 248 -5.68 30.20 8.41
N GLY A 249 -5.20 29.27 9.22
CA GLY A 249 -4.81 27.92 8.78
C GLY A 249 -5.95 27.13 8.12
N GLY A 250 -7.19 27.36 8.54
CA GLY A 250 -8.40 26.82 7.89
C GLY A 250 -8.53 27.27 6.44
N ALA A 251 -8.43 28.58 6.22
CA ALA A 251 -8.52 29.16 4.88
C ALA A 251 -7.36 28.70 3.97
N GLN A 252 -6.14 28.61 4.50
CA GLN A 252 -4.98 28.12 3.76
C GLN A 252 -5.13 26.66 3.34
N ALA A 253 -5.67 25.79 4.21
CA ALA A 253 -5.91 24.39 3.87
C ALA A 253 -6.97 24.22 2.77
N LEU A 254 -8.01 25.06 2.77
CA LEU A 254 -9.03 25.08 1.72
C LEU A 254 -8.47 25.56 0.37
N ARG A 255 -7.55 26.54 0.37
CA ARG A 255 -6.81 26.94 -0.84
C ARG A 255 -5.89 25.84 -1.35
N ALA A 256 -5.22 25.10 -0.44
CA ALA A 256 -4.43 23.93 -0.81
C ALA A 256 -5.30 22.83 -1.46
N ALA A 257 -6.51 22.62 -0.95
CA ALA A 257 -7.48 21.70 -1.54
C ALA A 257 -7.94 22.12 -2.94
N LEU A 258 -8.09 23.43 -3.22
CA LEU A 258 -8.38 23.95 -4.56
C LEU A 258 -7.26 23.63 -5.55
N LEU A 259 -6.00 23.78 -5.15
CA LEU A 259 -4.85 23.41 -5.98
C LEU A 259 -4.88 21.91 -6.35
N GLY A 260 -5.12 21.05 -5.36
CA GLY A 260 -5.22 19.60 -5.59
C GLY A 260 -6.37 19.23 -6.54
N GLN A 261 -7.49 19.93 -6.46
CA GLN A 261 -8.64 19.74 -7.36
C GLN A 261 -8.35 20.16 -8.81
N GLN A 262 -7.36 21.03 -9.02
CA GLN A 262 -6.87 21.44 -10.34
C GLN A 262 -5.75 20.53 -10.87
N GLY A 263 -5.35 19.49 -10.12
CA GLY A 263 -4.23 18.60 -10.48
C GLY A 263 -2.86 19.14 -10.10
N HIS A 264 -2.78 20.30 -9.44
CA HIS A 264 -1.52 20.91 -8.97
C HIS A 264 -1.06 20.27 -7.64
N TYR A 265 -0.79 18.96 -7.67
CA TYR A 265 -0.50 18.16 -6.47
C TYR A 265 0.77 18.58 -5.71
N PRO A 266 1.90 18.92 -6.38
CA PRO A 266 3.09 19.39 -5.68
C PRO A 266 2.90 20.75 -4.99
N GLU A 267 2.18 21.69 -5.61
CA GLU A 267 1.81 22.95 -4.96
C GLU A 267 0.84 22.72 -3.80
N ALA A 268 -0.15 21.84 -3.99
CA ALA A 268 -1.11 21.46 -2.96
C ALA A 268 -0.41 20.87 -1.73
N GLN A 269 0.57 19.98 -1.91
CA GLN A 269 1.36 19.44 -0.81
C GLN A 269 2.01 20.56 0.01
N LYS A 270 2.76 21.46 -0.64
CA LYS A 270 3.46 22.56 0.05
C LYS A 270 2.47 23.46 0.80
N ALA A 271 1.34 23.78 0.17
CA ALA A 271 0.30 24.61 0.76
C ALA A 271 -0.37 23.94 1.96
N PHE A 272 -0.66 22.63 1.90
CA PHE A 272 -1.19 21.88 3.04
C PHE A 272 -0.20 21.82 4.20
N GLU A 273 1.09 21.57 3.95
CA GLU A 273 2.11 21.54 5.02
C GLU A 273 2.25 22.90 5.73
N ALA A 274 2.15 24.01 4.98
CA ALA A 274 2.12 25.35 5.56
C ALA A 274 0.85 25.58 6.40
N ALA A 275 -0.32 25.22 5.86
CA ALA A 275 -1.60 25.35 6.55
C ALA A 275 -1.67 24.51 7.83
N ILE A 276 -1.13 23.28 7.81
CA ILE A 276 -1.02 22.40 8.98
C ILE A 276 -0.19 23.05 10.07
N LYS A 277 1.01 23.57 9.73
CA LYS A 277 1.88 24.26 10.71
C LYS A 277 1.19 25.46 11.34
N LEU A 278 0.57 26.31 10.52
CA LEU A 278 -0.17 27.47 11.01
C LEU A 278 -1.32 27.04 11.94
N ARG A 279 -2.10 26.05 11.51
CA ARG A 279 -3.25 25.56 12.28
C ARG A 279 -2.84 24.95 13.62
N GLN A 280 -1.74 24.20 13.66
CA GLN A 280 -1.19 23.64 14.91
C GLN A 280 -0.85 24.73 15.93
N VAL A 281 -0.33 25.87 15.46
CA VAL A 281 -0.03 27.03 16.30
C VAL A 281 -1.33 27.71 16.78
N GLU A 282 -2.29 27.93 15.87
CA GLU A 282 -3.57 28.58 16.18
C GLU A 282 -4.37 27.86 17.28
N ILE A 283 -4.41 26.53 17.24
CA ILE A 283 -5.28 25.75 18.14
C ILE A 283 -4.52 25.04 19.26
N GLY A 284 -3.18 25.09 19.26
CA GLY A 284 -2.34 24.43 20.28
C GLY A 284 -2.41 22.90 20.28
N ALA A 285 -2.83 22.27 19.17
CA ALA A 285 -2.94 20.82 19.03
C ALA A 285 -2.11 20.32 17.85
N ARG A 286 -1.54 19.10 17.98
CA ARG A 286 -0.65 18.52 16.95
C ARG A 286 -1.37 17.64 15.92
N LYS A 287 -2.54 17.10 16.23
CA LYS A 287 -3.28 16.10 15.42
C LYS A 287 -4.77 16.44 15.39
N ARG A 288 -5.51 15.92 14.40
CA ARG A 288 -6.98 16.13 14.26
C ARG A 288 -7.36 17.61 14.23
N ILE A 289 -6.54 18.41 13.56
CA ILE A 289 -6.62 19.88 13.55
C ILE A 289 -7.57 20.42 12.46
N PHE A 290 -7.99 19.54 11.55
CA PHE A 290 -8.91 19.80 10.43
C PHE A 290 -10.00 18.72 10.38
N PRO A 291 -11.19 19.04 9.84
CA PRO A 291 -12.23 18.04 9.62
C PRO A 291 -11.83 17.02 8.56
N GLU A 292 -12.35 15.80 8.69
CA GLU A 292 -12.11 14.69 7.75
C GLU A 292 -12.64 14.98 6.35
N THR A 293 -13.62 15.88 6.19
CA THR A 293 -14.16 16.35 4.91
C THR A 293 -13.13 17.06 4.04
N LEU A 294 -12.12 17.67 4.70
CA LEU A 294 -11.06 18.44 4.07
C LEU A 294 -9.73 17.68 4.02
N ILE A 295 -9.30 17.15 5.17
CA ILE A 295 -7.88 16.78 5.34
C ILE A 295 -7.46 15.53 4.58
N TRP A 296 -8.39 14.67 4.18
CA TRP A 296 -8.13 13.51 3.32
C TRP A 296 -7.54 13.87 1.94
N ARG A 297 -7.72 15.12 1.50
CA ARG A 297 -7.12 15.63 0.26
C ARG A 297 -5.60 15.79 0.35
N TYR A 298 -5.03 15.91 1.55
CA TYR A 298 -3.58 15.96 1.74
C TYR A 298 -2.88 14.64 1.37
N PRO A 299 -3.23 13.48 1.96
CA PRO A 299 -2.66 12.21 1.52
C PRO A 299 -3.03 11.88 0.06
N LEU A 300 -4.19 12.32 -0.45
CA LEU A 300 -4.49 12.21 -1.88
C LEU A 300 -3.46 12.95 -2.75
N ALA A 301 -3.14 14.20 -2.43
CA ALA A 301 -2.13 14.98 -3.17
C ALA A 301 -0.72 14.37 -3.08
N LEU A 302 -0.42 13.62 -2.01
CA LEU A 302 0.83 12.89 -1.88
C LEU A 302 0.85 11.63 -2.76
N ILE A 303 -0.20 10.78 -2.69
CA ILE A 303 -0.24 9.53 -3.47
C ILE A 303 -0.36 9.78 -4.98
N ALA A 304 -0.94 10.92 -5.39
CA ALA A 304 -1.01 11.34 -6.78
C ALA A 304 0.36 11.66 -7.40
N GLN A 305 1.38 11.98 -6.58
CA GLN A 305 2.75 12.22 -7.06
C GLN A 305 3.55 10.94 -7.28
N GLN A 306 3.06 9.79 -6.78
CA GLN A 306 3.57 8.43 -7.03
C GLN A 306 5.07 8.17 -6.73
N THR A 307 5.79 9.06 -6.03
CA THR A 307 7.17 8.77 -5.62
C THR A 307 7.23 8.09 -4.24
N PRO A 308 8.20 7.19 -3.99
CA PRO A 308 8.32 6.51 -2.70
C PRO A 308 8.36 7.46 -1.49
N LYS A 309 9.00 8.63 -1.64
CA LYS A 309 9.09 9.64 -0.58
C LYS A 309 7.72 10.20 -0.21
N GLN A 310 6.89 10.53 -1.19
CA GLN A 310 5.54 11.05 -0.95
C GLN A 310 4.60 9.96 -0.43
N LEU A 311 4.74 8.72 -0.91
CA LEU A 311 3.99 7.57 -0.40
C LEU A 311 4.29 7.33 1.09
N GLU A 312 5.56 7.36 1.47
CA GLU A 312 5.95 7.19 2.88
C GLU A 312 5.42 8.34 3.76
N LEU A 313 5.44 9.57 3.25
CA LEU A 313 4.87 10.73 3.93
C LEU A 313 3.35 10.58 4.12
N ALA A 314 2.64 10.12 3.09
CA ALA A 314 1.21 9.87 3.15
C ALA A 314 0.87 8.76 4.15
N ARG A 315 1.66 7.67 4.16
CA ARG A 315 1.51 6.56 5.11
C ARG A 315 1.66 7.05 6.55
N LYS A 316 2.75 7.77 6.85
CA LYS A 316 3.01 8.33 8.19
C LYS A 316 1.90 9.27 8.64
N PHE A 317 1.38 10.09 7.74
CA PHE A 317 0.24 10.96 8.03
C PHE A 317 -1.01 10.15 8.40
N CYS A 318 -1.39 9.15 7.60
CA CYS A 318 -2.58 8.32 7.84
C CYS A 318 -2.48 7.52 9.14
N ILE A 319 -1.32 6.92 9.43
CA ILE A 319 -1.04 6.25 10.73
C ILE A 319 -1.18 7.27 11.89
N GLY A 320 -0.67 8.48 11.69
CA GLY A 320 -0.75 9.58 12.65
C GLY A 320 -2.18 9.94 13.03
N GLU A 321 -3.07 10.07 12.06
CA GLU A 321 -4.51 10.38 12.23
C GLU A 321 -5.31 9.18 12.77
N ALA A 322 -4.96 7.95 12.36
CA ALA A 322 -5.55 6.72 12.91
C ALA A 322 -5.27 6.56 14.42
N GLY A 323 -4.14 7.11 14.91
CA GLY A 323 -3.78 7.10 16.33
C GLY A 323 -3.28 5.75 16.85
N LYS A 324 -3.02 4.78 15.96
CA LYS A 324 -2.47 3.46 16.28
C LYS A 324 -1.27 3.18 15.36
N ARG A 325 -0.26 2.47 15.88
CA ARG A 325 0.95 2.12 15.12
C ARG A 325 0.66 1.19 13.94
N GLU A 326 -0.26 0.25 14.15
CA GLU A 326 -0.77 -0.69 13.14
C GLU A 326 -2.29 -0.51 13.05
N PRO A 327 -2.77 0.44 12.24
CA PRO A 327 -4.20 0.67 12.10
C PRO A 327 -4.87 -0.46 11.32
N ASN A 328 -6.09 -0.82 11.70
CA ASN A 328 -6.83 -1.89 11.05
C ASN A 328 -7.22 -1.45 9.61
N PRO A 329 -7.00 -2.27 8.56
CA PRO A 329 -7.40 -1.95 7.18
C PRO A 329 -8.88 -1.59 7.00
N TYR A 330 -9.77 -1.99 7.91
CA TYR A 330 -11.19 -1.67 7.89
C TYR A 330 -11.55 -0.33 8.57
N ASP A 331 -10.60 0.31 9.25
CA ASP A 331 -10.79 1.64 9.86
C ASP A 331 -10.60 2.76 8.81
N PRO A 332 -11.23 3.95 8.97
CA PRO A 332 -11.20 5.03 7.97
C PRO A 332 -9.80 5.48 7.56
N TRP A 333 -8.89 5.74 8.49
CA TRP A 333 -7.50 6.08 8.18
C TRP A 333 -6.60 4.85 7.99
N GLY A 334 -7.05 3.68 8.48
CA GLY A 334 -6.35 2.42 8.32
C GLY A 334 -6.40 1.89 6.89
N MET A 335 -7.51 2.06 6.17
CA MET A 335 -7.58 1.70 4.74
C MET A 335 -6.59 2.48 3.88
N TRP A 336 -6.38 3.78 4.17
CA TRP A 336 -5.37 4.60 3.49
C TRP A 336 -3.97 4.07 3.78
N ALA A 337 -3.63 3.87 5.05
CA ALA A 337 -2.32 3.35 5.45
C ALA A 337 -2.05 1.95 4.87
N HIS A 338 -3.08 1.11 4.78
CA HIS A 338 -3.03 -0.22 4.17
C HIS A 338 -2.78 -0.15 2.67
N ALA A 339 -3.60 0.59 1.92
CA ALA A 339 -3.45 0.72 0.46
C ALA A 339 -2.06 1.27 0.09
N ILE A 340 -1.56 2.25 0.83
CA ILE A 340 -0.21 2.81 0.62
C ILE A 340 0.86 1.76 0.94
N SER A 341 0.72 1.01 2.04
CA SER A 341 1.66 -0.08 2.40
C SER A 341 1.70 -1.20 1.36
N VAL A 342 0.56 -1.53 0.74
CA VAL A 342 0.50 -2.50 -0.37
C VAL A 342 1.30 -1.97 -1.57
N ARG A 343 1.13 -0.69 -1.95
CA ARG A 343 1.86 -0.08 -3.07
C ARG A 343 3.37 -0.01 -2.81
N LEU A 344 3.78 0.14 -1.55
CA LEU A 344 5.19 0.09 -1.12
C LEU A 344 5.76 -1.33 -1.02
N GLY A 345 4.93 -2.37 -1.15
CA GLY A 345 5.36 -3.77 -0.99
C GLY A 345 5.60 -4.19 0.47
N ASP A 346 5.07 -3.42 1.42
CA ASP A 346 5.24 -3.63 2.87
C ASP A 346 4.09 -4.46 3.50
N ALA A 347 2.97 -4.62 2.80
CA ALA A 347 1.83 -5.40 3.27
C ALA A 347 1.16 -6.22 2.14
N PRO A 348 0.64 -7.42 2.42
CA PRO A 348 -0.20 -8.16 1.47
C PRO A 348 -1.54 -7.42 1.26
N LEU A 349 -2.12 -7.56 0.07
CA LEU A 349 -3.36 -6.89 -0.28
C LEU A 349 -4.59 -7.57 0.35
N GLU A 350 -5.21 -6.89 1.32
CA GLU A 350 -6.57 -7.19 1.81
C GLU A 350 -7.64 -6.57 0.91
N VAL A 351 -8.16 -7.34 -0.07
CA VAL A 351 -9.13 -6.84 -1.07
C VAL A 351 -10.46 -6.42 -0.44
N ASP A 352 -10.97 -7.18 0.54
CA ASP A 352 -12.28 -6.95 1.15
C ASP A 352 -12.36 -5.63 1.95
N ALA A 353 -11.20 -5.12 2.39
CA ALA A 353 -11.10 -3.80 3.02
C ALA A 353 -11.46 -2.66 2.04
N LEU A 354 -11.19 -2.85 0.76
CA LEU A 354 -11.37 -1.88 -0.32
C LEU A 354 -12.63 -2.15 -1.16
N LEU A 355 -12.99 -3.42 -1.36
CA LEU A 355 -14.13 -3.83 -2.19
C LEU A 355 -15.11 -4.68 -1.40
N SER A 356 -15.85 -4.03 -0.52
CA SER A 356 -17.00 -4.59 0.17
C SER A 356 -18.29 -3.89 -0.27
N GLY A 357 -19.37 -4.65 -0.41
CA GLY A 357 -20.69 -4.08 -0.70
C GLY A 357 -21.19 -3.17 0.42
N ILE A 358 -22.19 -2.34 0.12
CA ILE A 358 -22.88 -1.53 1.15
C ILE A 358 -23.60 -2.51 2.09
N SER A 359 -23.25 -2.46 3.37
CA SER A 359 -23.83 -3.35 4.37
C SER A 359 -25.36 -3.21 4.41
N ASN A 360 -26.10 -4.31 4.48
CA ASN A 360 -27.57 -4.31 4.62
C ASN A 360 -28.07 -3.57 5.87
N TYR A 361 -27.21 -3.35 6.87
CA TYR A 361 -27.52 -2.56 8.07
C TYR A 361 -27.38 -1.04 7.84
N LYS A 362 -26.78 -0.62 6.72
CA LYS A 362 -26.61 0.77 6.32
C LYS A 362 -27.41 1.05 5.05
N ALA A 363 -28.47 1.84 5.17
CA ALA A 363 -29.31 2.21 4.03
C ALA A 363 -28.71 3.30 3.12
N VAL A 364 -27.62 3.96 3.53
CA VAL A 364 -27.05 5.14 2.84
C VAL A 364 -25.52 5.03 2.79
N PRO A 365 -24.88 5.32 1.64
CA PRO A 365 -23.42 5.41 1.50
C PRO A 365 -22.78 6.49 2.38
N ASP A 366 -21.51 6.31 2.76
CA ASP A 366 -20.74 7.29 3.54
C ASP A 366 -19.31 7.52 2.99
N TRP A 367 -18.53 8.39 3.65
CA TRP A 367 -17.15 8.73 3.25
C TRP A 367 -16.23 7.52 3.06
N ARG A 368 -16.46 6.42 3.77
CA ARG A 368 -15.67 5.19 3.61
C ARG A 368 -15.90 4.56 2.25
N ASP A 369 -17.12 4.60 1.75
CA ASP A 369 -17.46 4.03 0.44
C ASP A 369 -16.79 4.82 -0.68
N LEU A 370 -16.73 6.15 -0.56
CA LEU A 370 -15.93 6.99 -1.46
C LEU A 370 -14.44 6.66 -1.39
N TRP A 371 -13.83 6.66 -0.19
CA TRP A 371 -12.39 6.41 -0.05
C TRP A 371 -11.99 5.02 -0.54
N ARG A 372 -12.83 4.00 -0.30
CA ARG A 372 -12.66 2.65 -0.84
C ARG A 372 -12.57 2.65 -2.35
N LEU A 373 -13.50 3.31 -3.03
CA LEU A 373 -13.49 3.41 -4.50
C LEU A 373 -12.25 4.14 -5.02
N LEU A 374 -11.87 5.26 -4.39
CA LEU A 374 -10.67 6.01 -4.78
C LEU A 374 -9.40 5.17 -4.61
N LEU A 375 -9.21 4.55 -3.44
CA LEU A 375 -8.03 3.74 -3.15
C LEU A 375 -7.98 2.45 -3.99
N ALA A 376 -9.13 1.81 -4.23
CA ALA A 376 -9.22 0.67 -5.12
C ALA A 376 -8.82 1.06 -6.56
N SER A 377 -9.34 2.19 -7.06
CA SER A 377 -8.98 2.69 -8.39
C SER A 377 -7.49 3.03 -8.51
N TRP A 378 -6.90 3.58 -7.45
CA TRP A 378 -5.47 3.93 -7.41
C TRP A 378 -4.54 2.70 -7.37
N LEU A 379 -4.93 1.63 -6.65
CA LEU A 379 -4.19 0.36 -6.69
C LEU A 379 -4.30 -0.32 -8.06
N GLY A 380 -5.44 -0.15 -8.73
CA GLY A 380 -5.68 -0.62 -10.09
C GLY A 380 -6.36 -2.00 -10.15
N PRO A 381 -7.07 -2.29 -11.25
CA PRO A 381 -7.88 -3.50 -11.39
C PRO A 381 -7.06 -4.80 -11.41
N GLU A 382 -5.81 -4.74 -11.88
CA GLU A 382 -4.88 -5.87 -11.95
C GLU A 382 -4.43 -6.31 -10.55
N ALA A 383 -3.96 -5.37 -9.73
CA ALA A 383 -3.54 -5.64 -8.35
C ALA A 383 -4.68 -6.24 -7.51
N LEU A 384 -5.90 -5.77 -7.73
CA LEU A 384 -7.10 -6.25 -7.03
C LEU A 384 -7.62 -7.60 -7.57
N GLY A 385 -7.08 -8.14 -8.66
CA GLY A 385 -7.59 -9.33 -9.31
C GLY A 385 -9.08 -9.19 -9.66
N MET A 386 -9.45 -8.14 -10.39
CA MET A 386 -10.85 -7.88 -10.77
C MET A 386 -11.47 -9.06 -11.52
N ASN A 387 -12.60 -9.54 -11.01
CA ASN A 387 -13.48 -10.53 -11.65
C ASN A 387 -14.91 -9.97 -11.74
N ASP A 388 -15.83 -10.69 -12.39
CA ASP A 388 -17.19 -10.20 -12.61
C ASP A 388 -17.95 -9.90 -11.31
N GLN A 389 -17.74 -10.70 -10.26
CA GLN A 389 -18.35 -10.46 -8.96
C GLN A 389 -17.84 -9.15 -8.31
N ARG A 390 -16.52 -8.94 -8.31
CA ARG A 390 -15.89 -7.73 -7.76
C ARG A 390 -16.26 -6.48 -8.56
N ARG A 391 -16.34 -6.60 -9.89
CA ARG A 391 -16.80 -5.52 -10.78
C ARG A 391 -18.24 -5.14 -10.45
N LYS A 392 -19.12 -6.11 -10.26
CA LYS A 392 -20.51 -5.88 -9.85
C LYS A 392 -20.60 -5.18 -8.49
N ILE A 393 -19.81 -5.60 -7.50
CA ILE A 393 -19.76 -4.92 -6.19
C ILE A 393 -19.33 -3.45 -6.37
N ALA A 394 -18.25 -3.21 -7.10
CA ALA A 394 -17.76 -1.85 -7.35
C ALA A 394 -18.82 -0.98 -8.04
N GLU A 395 -19.53 -1.53 -9.03
CA GLU A 395 -20.62 -0.84 -9.74
C GLU A 395 -21.80 -0.51 -8.82
N GLU A 396 -22.26 -1.46 -8.01
CA GLU A 396 -23.36 -1.23 -7.07
C GLU A 396 -23.01 -0.14 -6.04
N VAL A 397 -21.82 -0.21 -5.45
CA VAL A 397 -21.35 0.80 -4.47
C VAL A 397 -21.18 2.16 -5.15
N ALA A 398 -20.55 2.21 -6.32
CA ALA A 398 -20.34 3.46 -7.06
C ALA A 398 -21.67 4.10 -7.48
N MET A 399 -22.62 3.34 -8.01
CA MET A 399 -23.94 3.85 -8.41
C MET A 399 -24.72 4.38 -7.21
N ALA A 400 -24.77 3.64 -6.10
CA ALA A 400 -25.44 4.08 -4.88
C ALA A 400 -24.82 5.37 -4.32
N THR A 401 -23.48 5.41 -4.22
CA THR A 401 -22.72 6.55 -3.70
C THR A 401 -22.91 7.78 -4.58
N ARG A 402 -22.69 7.64 -5.89
CA ARG A 402 -22.90 8.69 -6.90
C ARG A 402 -24.31 9.28 -6.83
N ASN A 403 -25.34 8.43 -6.86
CA ASN A 403 -26.72 8.89 -6.85
C ASN A 403 -27.07 9.64 -5.55
N HIS A 404 -26.52 9.19 -4.42
CA HIS A 404 -26.70 9.88 -3.15
C HIS A 404 -26.00 11.26 -3.15
N LEU A 405 -24.75 11.33 -3.60
CA LEU A 405 -23.98 12.59 -3.71
C LEU A 405 -24.66 13.61 -4.63
N LEU A 406 -25.19 13.18 -5.78
CA LEU A 406 -25.94 14.04 -6.71
C LEU A 406 -27.21 14.61 -6.09
N ARG A 407 -27.95 13.80 -5.30
CA ARG A 407 -29.12 14.30 -4.55
C ARG A 407 -28.73 15.39 -3.56
N CYS A 408 -27.52 15.33 -3.01
CA CYS A 408 -26.97 16.31 -2.09
C CYS A 408 -26.27 17.49 -2.80
N LYS A 409 -26.31 17.55 -4.15
CA LYS A 409 -25.62 18.55 -4.98
C LYS A 409 -24.10 18.59 -4.73
N LEU A 410 -23.48 17.42 -4.55
CA LEU A 410 -22.02 17.26 -4.33
C LEU A 410 -21.38 16.75 -5.64
N ASP A 411 -21.54 17.54 -6.70
CA ASP A 411 -21.29 17.11 -8.08
C ASP A 411 -19.83 16.71 -8.33
N TRP A 412 -18.87 17.44 -7.73
CA TRP A 412 -17.45 17.08 -7.86
C TRP A 412 -17.13 15.73 -7.24
N LEU A 413 -17.65 15.43 -6.04
CA LEU A 413 -17.48 14.10 -5.42
C LEU A 413 -18.14 13.00 -6.26
N ALA A 414 -19.32 13.26 -6.83
CA ALA A 414 -19.96 12.32 -7.73
C ALA A 414 -19.09 12.03 -8.97
N GLY A 415 -18.45 13.06 -9.52
CA GLY A 415 -17.47 12.91 -10.61
C GLY A 415 -16.23 12.09 -10.21
N GLN A 416 -15.76 12.20 -8.96
CA GLN A 416 -14.65 11.36 -8.47
C GLN A 416 -15.06 9.87 -8.38
N VAL A 417 -16.31 9.59 -8.00
CA VAL A 417 -16.87 8.23 -7.98
C VAL A 417 -16.97 7.65 -9.40
N GLU A 418 -17.44 8.46 -10.36
CA GLU A 418 -17.49 8.07 -11.77
C GLU A 418 -16.08 7.77 -12.31
N ALA A 419 -15.12 8.65 -12.06
CA ALA A 419 -13.74 8.48 -12.50
C ALA A 419 -13.08 7.21 -11.91
N ALA A 420 -13.28 6.97 -10.62
CA ALA A 420 -12.80 5.75 -9.97
C ALA A 420 -13.42 4.49 -10.59
N LEU A 421 -14.71 4.53 -10.93
CA LEU A 421 -15.40 3.40 -11.56
C LEU A 421 -14.88 3.13 -12.97
N GLU A 422 -14.58 4.15 -13.76
CA GLU A 422 -13.99 3.98 -15.10
C GLU A 422 -12.63 3.28 -15.02
N VAL A 423 -11.78 3.65 -14.06
CA VAL A 423 -10.50 2.96 -13.83
C VAL A 423 -10.71 1.51 -13.41
N LEU A 424 -11.67 1.23 -12.52
CA LEU A 424 -11.99 -0.13 -12.06
C LEU A 424 -12.61 -1.00 -13.17
N ARG A 425 -13.26 -0.41 -14.16
CA ARG A 425 -13.70 -1.08 -15.40
C ARG A 425 -12.53 -1.41 -16.34
N GLY A 426 -11.37 -0.82 -16.12
CA GLY A 426 -10.20 -0.95 -16.98
C GLY A 426 -10.16 0.05 -18.13
N ASN A 427 -10.94 1.13 -18.05
CA ASN A 427 -10.88 2.25 -18.98
C ASN A 427 -9.79 3.26 -18.55
N GLU A 428 -9.40 4.17 -19.44
CA GLU A 428 -8.49 5.27 -19.08
C GLU A 428 -9.16 6.22 -18.07
N PRO A 429 -8.41 6.72 -17.05
CA PRO A 429 -8.92 7.70 -16.12
C PRO A 429 -9.32 9.00 -16.86
N PRO A 430 -10.43 9.64 -16.46
CA PRO A 430 -10.79 10.96 -16.96
C PRO A 430 -9.70 12.01 -16.70
N ALA A 431 -9.62 13.01 -17.58
CA ALA A 431 -8.69 14.13 -17.41
C ALA A 431 -8.90 14.84 -16.06
N GLY A 432 -7.81 15.06 -15.32
CA GLY A 432 -7.84 15.70 -14.00
C GLY A 432 -8.17 14.75 -12.83
N PHE A 433 -8.35 13.45 -13.08
CA PHE A 433 -8.37 12.44 -12.01
C PHE A 433 -6.95 12.17 -11.50
N PHE A 434 -6.82 11.82 -10.21
CA PHE A 434 -5.52 11.72 -9.54
C PHE A 434 -4.72 10.45 -9.86
N VAL A 435 -5.32 9.50 -10.58
CA VAL A 435 -4.68 8.28 -11.07
C VAL A 435 -4.15 8.53 -12.48
N GLY A 436 -2.87 8.28 -12.72
CA GLY A 436 -2.24 8.42 -14.03
C GLY A 436 -2.81 7.44 -15.07
N GLY A 437 -2.86 7.86 -16.34
CA GLY A 437 -3.31 7.01 -17.44
C GLY A 437 -2.37 5.83 -17.73
N ARG A 438 -2.82 4.78 -18.43
CA ARG A 438 -1.95 3.60 -18.71
C ARG A 438 -0.70 3.98 -19.51
N GLY A 439 -0.78 5.05 -20.29
CA GLY A 439 0.36 5.65 -21.00
C GLY A 439 1.43 6.27 -20.10
N GLU A 440 1.24 6.37 -18.79
CA GLU A 440 2.22 6.85 -17.81
C GLU A 440 2.76 5.73 -16.91
N GLN A 441 2.18 4.52 -16.92
CA GLN A 441 2.64 3.37 -16.13
C GLN A 441 4.09 2.97 -16.42
N TRP A 442 4.61 3.23 -17.62
CA TRP A 442 6.03 3.02 -17.91
C TRP A 442 6.93 4.06 -17.21
N ARG A 443 6.47 5.31 -17.00
CA ARG A 443 7.15 6.28 -16.13
C ARG A 443 7.05 5.88 -14.67
N GLU A 444 5.98 5.20 -14.25
CA GLU A 444 5.82 4.66 -12.90
C GLU A 444 6.82 3.52 -12.63
N VAL A 445 6.90 2.56 -13.56
CA VAL A 445 7.89 1.47 -13.52
C VAL A 445 9.29 2.04 -13.61
N LEU A 446 9.54 3.04 -14.47
CA LEU A 446 10.84 3.70 -14.54
C LEU A 446 11.16 4.57 -13.33
N ALA A 447 10.21 5.24 -12.69
CA ALA A 447 10.43 6.02 -11.46
C ALA A 447 10.65 5.11 -10.26
N ALA A 448 9.95 3.97 -10.19
CA ALA A 448 10.21 2.92 -9.21
C ALA A 448 11.59 2.27 -9.44
N LEU A 449 11.95 1.97 -10.70
CA LEU A 449 13.28 1.46 -11.07
C LEU A 449 14.39 2.51 -10.90
N GLN A 450 14.11 3.80 -11.11
CA GLN A 450 15.05 4.91 -10.88
C GLN A 450 15.19 5.23 -9.39
N ALA A 451 14.15 5.05 -8.58
CA ALA A 451 14.27 5.09 -7.13
C ALA A 451 15.12 3.91 -6.61
N LEU A 452 14.96 2.71 -7.19
CA LEU A 452 15.84 1.57 -6.94
C LEU A 452 17.30 1.84 -7.38
N ALA A 453 17.51 2.64 -8.43
CA ALA A 453 18.85 3.06 -8.88
C ALA A 453 19.43 4.26 -8.11
N GLY A 454 18.57 5.12 -7.54
CA GLY A 454 18.92 6.37 -6.85
C GLY A 454 19.19 6.20 -5.35
N GLU A 455 18.76 5.09 -4.74
CA GLU A 455 19.08 4.75 -3.34
C GLU A 455 20.59 4.47 -3.09
N GLY A 456 21.41 4.44 -4.14
CA GLY A 456 22.86 4.23 -4.04
C GLY A 456 23.73 5.49 -3.85
N ALA A 457 23.21 6.71 -4.07
CA ALA A 457 24.10 7.89 -4.21
C ALA A 457 23.90 9.01 -3.17
N GLY A 458 22.83 8.99 -2.37
CA GLY A 458 22.49 10.12 -1.48
C GLY A 458 22.88 9.98 0.00
N ASN A 459 23.04 8.75 0.50
CA ASN A 459 23.24 8.48 1.94
C ASN A 459 24.52 7.69 2.25
N ALA A 460 25.44 7.53 1.29
CA ALA A 460 26.64 6.72 1.42
C ALA A 460 27.64 7.24 2.49
N ALA A 461 27.58 8.51 2.87
CA ALA A 461 28.58 9.11 3.76
C ALA A 461 28.55 8.62 5.22
N GLU A 462 27.44 8.05 5.71
CA GLU A 462 27.38 7.43 7.06
C GLU A 462 27.45 5.89 7.01
N ALA A 463 26.89 5.28 5.94
CA ALA A 463 26.83 3.83 5.76
C ALA A 463 28.17 3.19 5.32
N GLU A 464 29.10 3.93 4.73
CA GLU A 464 30.43 3.40 4.38
C GLU A 464 31.28 3.00 5.60
N SER A 465 30.89 3.42 6.80
CA SER A 465 31.63 3.13 8.03
C SER A 465 31.26 1.80 8.70
N ALA A 466 30.17 1.12 8.31
CA ALA A 466 29.76 -0.16 8.90
C ALA A 466 28.93 -1.05 7.95
N ARG A 467 29.25 -2.35 7.88
CA ARG A 467 28.49 -3.39 7.14
C ARG A 467 28.07 -4.54 8.04
N ILE A 468 27.02 -5.26 7.64
CA ILE A 468 26.58 -6.50 8.29
C ILE A 468 27.06 -7.69 7.46
N LEU A 469 27.69 -8.67 8.11
CA LEU A 469 27.99 -9.98 7.55
C LEU A 469 27.02 -11.00 8.16
N TRP A 470 26.45 -11.88 7.34
CA TRP A 470 25.61 -12.97 7.80
C TRP A 470 26.42 -14.26 7.84
N ALA A 471 26.81 -14.66 9.05
CA ALA A 471 27.65 -15.84 9.26
C ALA A 471 26.80 -17.11 9.37
N LEU A 472 27.03 -18.06 8.48
CA LEU A 472 26.38 -19.37 8.47
C LEU A 472 27.16 -20.36 9.33
N SER A 473 26.46 -21.07 10.20
CA SER A 473 26.98 -22.24 10.91
C SER A 473 26.37 -23.50 10.28
N LEU A 474 27.23 -24.36 9.72
CA LEU A 474 26.83 -25.58 9.03
C LEU A 474 27.16 -26.81 9.88
N GLY A 475 26.26 -27.78 9.87
CA GLY A 475 26.36 -29.04 10.60
C GLY A 475 26.72 -30.21 9.70
N LYS A 476 26.64 -31.42 10.24
CA LYS A 476 26.81 -32.65 9.45
C LYS A 476 25.73 -32.75 8.37
N ASN A 477 26.09 -33.37 7.25
CA ASN A 477 25.20 -33.60 6.10
C ASN A 477 24.60 -32.32 5.52
N ASP A 478 25.35 -31.20 5.53
CA ASP A 478 24.94 -29.92 4.93
C ASP A 478 23.75 -29.23 5.63
N ALA A 479 23.49 -29.58 6.90
CA ALA A 479 22.41 -28.99 7.69
C ALA A 479 22.74 -27.56 8.12
N LEU A 480 21.80 -26.63 7.96
CA LEU A 480 21.93 -25.29 8.53
C LEU A 480 21.68 -25.33 10.05
N LEU A 481 22.69 -24.99 10.85
CA LEU A 481 22.58 -24.94 12.31
C LEU A 481 22.14 -23.57 12.78
N ASP A 482 22.79 -22.51 12.31
CA ASP A 482 22.52 -21.15 12.77
C ASP A 482 22.90 -20.09 11.73
N ILE A 483 22.32 -18.90 11.87
CA ILE A 483 22.64 -17.70 11.09
C ILE A 483 22.86 -16.55 12.08
N THR A 484 24.10 -16.10 12.23
CA THR A 484 24.47 -15.02 13.16
C THR A 484 24.88 -13.76 12.39
N PRO A 485 24.25 -12.60 12.63
CA PRO A 485 24.72 -11.34 12.07
C PRO A 485 25.95 -10.81 12.82
N LEU A 486 26.93 -10.34 12.06
CA LEU A 486 28.15 -9.71 12.55
C LEU A 486 28.27 -8.29 11.99
N GLU A 487 28.66 -7.32 12.81
CA GLU A 487 28.98 -5.96 12.38
C GLU A 487 30.48 -5.82 12.10
N GLN A 488 30.83 -5.26 10.95
CA GLN A 488 32.20 -4.84 10.61
C GLN A 488 32.23 -3.34 10.35
N LYS A 489 33.18 -2.63 10.95
CA LYS A 489 33.35 -1.18 10.74
C LYS A 489 34.57 -0.88 9.88
N ARG A 490 34.47 0.10 8.98
CA ARG A 490 35.57 0.54 8.12
C ARG A 490 36.42 1.57 8.85
N GLY A 491 37.71 1.29 9.00
CA GLY A 491 38.71 2.20 9.56
C GLY A 491 39.72 2.66 8.52
N LEU A 492 40.74 3.43 8.95
CA LEU A 492 41.79 3.98 8.09
C LEU A 492 42.66 2.92 7.38
N ARG A 493 42.61 1.66 7.81
CA ARG A 493 43.34 0.52 7.22
C ARG A 493 42.43 -0.53 6.57
N GLY A 494 41.17 -0.18 6.27
CA GLY A 494 40.17 -1.08 5.70
C GLY A 494 39.14 -1.59 6.71
N TRP A 495 38.48 -2.71 6.39
CA TRP A 495 37.46 -3.32 7.26
C TRP A 495 38.08 -3.91 8.53
N GLY A 496 37.53 -3.55 9.70
CA GLY A 496 37.93 -4.08 10.99
C GLY A 496 37.32 -5.45 11.30
N LYS A 497 37.73 -6.05 12.43
CA LYS A 497 37.25 -7.38 12.88
C LYS A 497 35.73 -7.43 13.05
N ALA A 498 35.10 -8.49 12.55
CA ALA A 498 33.67 -8.74 12.68
C ALA A 498 33.28 -9.02 14.14
N LYS A 499 32.20 -8.40 14.62
CA LYS A 499 31.69 -8.57 15.99
C LYS A 499 30.21 -8.98 15.97
N PRO A 500 29.77 -9.90 16.85
CA PRO A 500 28.35 -10.26 16.93
C PRO A 500 27.43 -9.04 17.09
N LEU A 501 26.39 -8.98 16.25
CA LEU A 501 25.40 -7.92 16.27
C LEU A 501 24.09 -8.45 16.91
N PRO A 502 23.62 -7.90 18.04
CA PRO A 502 22.38 -8.37 18.64
C PRO A 502 21.17 -8.17 17.72
N LEU A 503 20.33 -9.20 17.55
CA LEU A 503 19.16 -9.18 16.67
C LEU A 503 18.19 -8.01 16.98
N GLY A 504 18.09 -7.60 18.24
CA GLY A 504 17.28 -6.43 18.64
C GLY A 504 17.75 -5.08 18.06
N ARG A 505 18.98 -4.98 17.53
CA ARG A 505 19.45 -3.79 16.78
C ARG A 505 19.03 -3.81 15.31
N LEU A 506 18.67 -4.98 14.79
CA LEU A 506 18.18 -5.16 13.43
C LEU A 506 16.65 -5.03 13.39
N ALA A 507 15.96 -5.49 14.43
CA ALA A 507 14.52 -5.42 14.55
C ALA A 507 14.01 -3.97 14.53
N GLY A 508 13.22 -3.63 13.50
CA GLY A 508 12.64 -2.30 13.33
C GLY A 508 13.63 -1.21 12.88
N ASN A 509 14.82 -1.59 12.40
CA ASN A 509 15.79 -0.65 11.86
C ASN A 509 15.48 -0.32 10.39
N GLU A 510 14.84 0.82 10.16
CA GLU A 510 14.46 1.33 8.83
C GLU A 510 15.67 1.79 7.97
N ARG A 511 16.89 1.78 8.52
CA ARG A 511 18.11 2.23 7.84
C ARG A 511 18.97 1.09 7.29
N LEU A 512 18.51 -0.15 7.37
CA LEU A 512 19.24 -1.30 6.83
C LEU A 512 19.26 -1.23 5.29
N PRO A 513 20.39 -1.59 4.64
CA PRO A 513 20.42 -1.81 3.20
C PRO A 513 19.33 -2.81 2.76
N PRO A 514 18.81 -2.73 1.52
CA PRO A 514 17.71 -3.59 1.06
C PRO A 514 17.97 -5.10 1.26
N TRP A 515 19.20 -5.53 1.04
CA TRP A 515 19.64 -6.92 1.22
C TRP A 515 19.52 -7.36 2.69
N ASP A 516 20.02 -6.55 3.63
CA ASP A 516 19.94 -6.83 5.08
C ASP A 516 18.50 -6.70 5.60
N ALA A 517 17.72 -5.75 5.07
CA ALA A 517 16.32 -5.56 5.43
C ALA A 517 15.48 -6.79 5.04
N LYS A 518 15.77 -7.42 3.89
CA LYS A 518 15.12 -8.66 3.46
C LYS A 518 15.34 -9.79 4.47
N VAL A 519 16.55 -9.92 5.02
CA VAL A 519 16.87 -10.92 6.05
C VAL A 519 16.27 -10.55 7.40
N ALA A 520 16.26 -9.26 7.76
CA ALA A 520 15.67 -8.76 9.00
C ALA A 520 14.15 -8.99 9.09
N ARG A 521 13.44 -9.15 7.96
CA ARG A 521 12.02 -9.58 7.93
C ARG A 521 11.80 -10.99 8.48
N ALA A 522 12.83 -11.82 8.55
CA ALA A 522 12.77 -13.14 9.18
C ALA A 522 12.91 -13.07 10.73
N LEU A 523 13.10 -11.88 11.31
CA LEU A 523 13.13 -11.71 12.75
C LEU A 523 11.73 -11.84 13.36
N LYS A 524 11.61 -12.69 14.36
CA LYS A 524 10.40 -12.87 15.17
C LYS A 524 10.65 -12.38 16.58
N GLN A 525 9.73 -11.58 17.10
CA GLN A 525 9.75 -11.18 18.50
C GLN A 525 9.33 -12.35 19.38
N ASP A 526 10.08 -12.60 20.46
CA ASP A 526 9.74 -13.62 21.44
C ASP A 526 8.43 -13.26 22.17
N ARG A 527 7.50 -14.20 22.24
CA ARG A 527 6.18 -14.02 22.86
C ARG A 527 6.25 -13.87 24.39
N ALA A 528 7.21 -14.51 25.05
CA ALA A 528 7.40 -14.45 26.50
C ALA A 528 8.23 -13.24 26.93
N TYR A 529 9.13 -12.76 26.05
CA TYR A 529 10.03 -11.65 26.34
C TYR A 529 10.07 -10.63 25.20
N SER A 530 9.32 -9.53 25.34
CA SER A 530 9.19 -8.47 24.33
C SER A 530 10.50 -7.80 23.88
N LYS A 531 11.64 -8.03 24.55
CA LYS A 531 12.96 -7.51 24.16
C LYS A 531 13.86 -8.56 23.49
N ARG A 532 13.43 -9.81 23.37
CA ARG A 532 14.16 -10.88 22.70
C ARG A 532 13.61 -11.08 21.29
N PHE A 533 14.53 -11.35 20.38
CA PHE A 533 14.22 -11.65 18.99
C PHE A 533 14.93 -12.93 18.61
N ASN A 534 14.24 -13.77 17.86
CA ASN A 534 14.77 -14.98 17.25
C ASN A 534 14.73 -14.78 15.73
N LEU A 535 15.68 -15.37 15.02
CA LEU A 535 15.71 -15.35 13.56
C LEU A 535 15.12 -16.66 13.05
N ASP A 536 14.07 -16.61 12.24
CA ASP A 536 13.55 -17.79 11.54
C ASP A 536 14.60 -18.21 10.50
N ARG A 537 15.36 -19.26 10.80
CA ARG A 537 16.51 -19.68 9.97
C ARG A 537 16.06 -20.18 8.61
N ALA A 538 14.90 -20.83 8.53
CA ALA A 538 14.37 -21.34 7.27
C ALA A 538 13.98 -20.19 6.33
N ALA A 539 13.39 -19.12 6.86
CA ALA A 539 13.10 -17.92 6.08
C ALA A 539 14.38 -17.12 5.76
N ALA A 540 15.29 -16.98 6.73
CA ALA A 540 16.50 -16.19 6.59
C ALA A 540 17.47 -16.75 5.54
N ILE A 541 17.70 -18.07 5.51
CA ILE A 541 18.60 -18.68 4.51
C ILE A 541 18.12 -18.46 3.07
N VAL A 542 16.80 -18.43 2.85
CA VAL A 542 16.20 -18.12 1.55
C VAL A 542 16.34 -16.63 1.22
N ALA A 543 16.20 -15.76 2.23
CA ALA A 543 16.44 -14.34 2.06
C ALA A 543 17.89 -14.03 1.65
N LEU A 544 18.86 -14.83 2.14
CA LEU A 544 20.28 -14.71 1.87
C LEU A 544 20.73 -15.17 0.47
N ILE A 545 19.87 -15.83 -0.31
CA ILE A 545 20.19 -16.17 -1.70
C ILE A 545 20.43 -14.88 -2.49
N GLY A 546 21.61 -14.77 -3.12
CA GLY A 546 22.06 -13.57 -3.83
C GLY A 546 22.58 -12.44 -2.94
N HIS A 547 22.62 -12.60 -1.61
CA HIS A 547 23.09 -11.57 -0.68
C HIS A 547 24.61 -11.34 -0.81
N PRO A 548 25.10 -10.09 -0.88
CA PRO A 548 26.52 -9.79 -1.14
C PRO A 548 27.46 -10.02 0.06
N ALA A 549 26.91 -10.18 1.26
CA ALA A 549 27.66 -10.21 2.52
C ALA A 549 27.38 -11.46 3.37
N VAL A 550 27.49 -12.65 2.77
CA VAL A 550 27.38 -13.94 3.48
C VAL A 550 28.78 -14.49 3.74
N VAL A 551 29.01 -15.08 4.92
CA VAL A 551 30.28 -15.71 5.31
C VAL A 551 30.01 -17.01 6.04
N LEU A 552 31.04 -17.85 6.24
CA LEU A 552 30.97 -18.97 7.16
C LEU A 552 31.41 -18.53 8.57
N ALA A 553 30.80 -19.10 9.60
CA ALA A 553 31.08 -18.73 10.99
C ALA A 553 32.53 -19.05 11.42
N ASP A 554 33.14 -20.09 10.83
CA ASP A 554 34.54 -20.49 11.03
C ASP A 554 35.53 -19.74 10.12
N ALA A 555 35.04 -19.07 9.06
CA ALA A 555 35.84 -18.27 8.13
C ALA A 555 35.17 -16.91 7.80
N PRO A 556 35.05 -15.98 8.78
CA PRO A 556 34.30 -14.72 8.62
C PRO A 556 34.99 -13.68 7.72
N ASP A 557 36.24 -13.93 7.32
CA ASP A 557 37.01 -13.06 6.42
C ASP A 557 36.77 -13.39 4.94
N ARG A 558 36.07 -14.49 4.64
CA ARG A 558 35.79 -14.96 3.30
C ARG A 558 34.30 -14.83 2.96
N LEU A 559 33.99 -14.00 1.96
CA LEU A 559 32.64 -13.91 1.40
C LEU A 559 32.31 -15.18 0.62
N VAL A 560 31.07 -15.63 0.78
CA VAL A 560 30.52 -16.77 0.03
C VAL A 560 29.24 -16.35 -0.68
N GLU A 561 29.00 -16.97 -1.83
CA GLU A 561 27.80 -16.82 -2.61
C GLU A 561 26.80 -17.92 -2.25
N LEU A 562 25.55 -17.53 -2.00
CA LEU A 562 24.42 -18.45 -1.94
C LEU A 562 23.59 -18.39 -3.22
N VAL A 563 23.40 -19.54 -3.85
CA VAL A 563 22.51 -19.71 -5.01
C VAL A 563 21.41 -20.73 -4.69
N GLU A 564 20.30 -20.68 -5.44
CA GLU A 564 19.28 -21.72 -5.35
C GLU A 564 19.74 -22.98 -6.10
N GLY A 565 19.61 -24.15 -5.47
CA GLY A 565 20.00 -25.44 -6.05
C GLY A 565 18.80 -26.39 -6.22
N THR A 566 18.98 -27.39 -7.07
CA THR A 566 18.01 -28.47 -7.30
C THR A 566 18.54 -29.80 -6.73
N PRO A 567 17.69 -30.65 -6.11
CA PRO A 567 18.15 -31.94 -5.60
C PRO A 567 18.47 -32.92 -6.73
N THR A 568 19.43 -33.80 -6.47
CA THR A 568 19.88 -34.84 -7.40
C THR A 568 19.18 -36.16 -7.09
N LEU A 569 18.69 -36.84 -8.12
CA LEU A 569 18.23 -38.24 -8.06
C LEU A 569 19.26 -39.12 -8.74
N GLU A 570 20.03 -39.87 -7.96
CA GLU A 570 20.98 -40.84 -8.48
C GLU A 570 20.32 -42.20 -8.69
N VAL A 571 20.59 -42.82 -9.83
CA VAL A 571 20.20 -44.20 -10.15
C VAL A 571 21.46 -44.97 -10.51
N VAL A 572 21.75 -46.03 -9.76
CA VAL A 572 22.95 -46.86 -9.92
C VAL A 572 22.53 -48.30 -10.12
N ARG A 573 23.06 -48.95 -11.17
CA ARG A 573 22.89 -50.40 -11.35
C ARG A 573 23.86 -51.15 -10.45
N GLU A 574 23.32 -52.03 -9.61
CA GLU A 574 24.06 -52.94 -8.74
C GLU A 574 23.63 -54.38 -9.06
N GLY A 575 24.38 -55.06 -9.93
CA GLY A 575 24.05 -56.40 -10.41
C GLY A 575 22.74 -56.43 -11.20
N GLU A 576 21.78 -57.23 -10.71
CA GLU A 576 20.45 -57.42 -11.31
C GLU A 576 19.41 -56.39 -10.84
N HIS A 577 19.82 -55.34 -10.12
CA HIS A 577 18.91 -54.31 -9.62
C HIS A 577 19.43 -52.88 -9.82
N TYR A 578 18.53 -51.90 -9.84
CA TYR A 578 18.81 -50.47 -9.74
C TYR A 578 18.53 -49.97 -8.33
N ARG A 579 19.48 -49.23 -7.75
CA ARG A 579 19.34 -48.50 -6.50
C ARG A 579 19.16 -47.01 -6.80
N MET A 580 18.17 -46.40 -6.17
CA MET A 580 17.86 -44.98 -6.31
C MET A 580 18.22 -44.24 -5.02
N ARG A 581 18.70 -43.00 -5.12
CA ARG A 581 19.00 -42.14 -3.97
C ARG A 581 18.76 -40.68 -4.31
N VAL A 582 18.08 -39.95 -3.42
CA VAL A 582 17.98 -38.49 -3.50
C VAL A 582 19.07 -37.86 -2.63
N THR A 583 19.78 -36.88 -3.18
CA THR A 583 20.82 -36.11 -2.49
C THR A 583 20.58 -34.61 -2.73
N PRO A 584 20.50 -33.77 -1.68
CA PRO A 584 20.55 -34.11 -0.26
C PRO A 584 19.27 -34.83 0.20
N ALA A 585 19.41 -35.71 1.18
CA ALA A 585 18.26 -36.39 1.81
C ALA A 585 17.64 -35.48 2.88
N PRO A 586 16.31 -35.59 3.15
CA PRO A 586 15.68 -34.86 4.24
C PRO A 586 16.40 -35.13 5.57
N HIS A 587 16.68 -34.08 6.34
CA HIS A 587 17.34 -34.22 7.63
C HIS A 587 16.42 -34.93 8.63
N PRO A 588 16.98 -35.81 9.49
CA PRO A 588 16.22 -36.46 10.55
C PRO A 588 15.67 -35.42 11.53
N GLU A 589 14.60 -35.79 12.23
CA GLU A 589 14.06 -34.95 13.30
C GLU A 589 15.07 -34.84 14.44
N THR A 590 15.42 -33.61 14.81
CA THR A 590 16.44 -33.36 15.82
C THR A 590 15.78 -33.47 17.20
N GLY A 591 16.14 -34.51 17.98
CA GLY A 591 15.67 -34.73 19.35
C GLY A 591 14.68 -35.91 19.54
N GLY A 592 14.40 -36.69 18.50
CA GLY A 592 13.65 -37.95 18.59
C GLY A 592 12.14 -37.79 18.83
N GLU A 593 11.47 -38.83 19.37
CA GLU A 593 10.01 -38.85 19.60
C GLU A 593 9.52 -37.85 20.68
N TYR A 594 10.43 -37.19 21.40
CA TYR A 594 10.14 -36.34 22.56
C TYR A 594 10.55 -34.86 22.35
N VAL A 595 10.55 -34.36 21.11
CA VAL A 595 10.84 -32.95 20.85
C VAL A 595 9.67 -32.08 21.30
N TYR A 596 9.92 -31.22 22.28
CA TYR A 596 8.98 -30.20 22.71
C TYR A 596 9.24 -28.91 21.92
N TYR A 597 8.24 -28.48 21.14
CA TYR A 597 8.22 -27.17 20.51
C TYR A 597 7.43 -26.20 21.40
N ALA A 598 7.97 -25.03 21.67
CA ALA A 598 7.30 -24.03 22.50
C ALA A 598 6.01 -23.51 21.86
N ASP A 599 5.98 -23.42 20.52
CA ASP A 599 4.77 -23.11 19.76
C ASP A 599 4.75 -23.65 18.32
N ALA A 600 3.65 -23.37 17.60
CA ALA A 600 3.42 -23.81 16.23
C ALA A 600 4.39 -23.17 15.21
N ASP A 601 4.95 -22.00 15.51
CA ASP A 601 5.86 -21.31 14.60
C ASP A 601 7.27 -21.91 14.70
N GLU A 602 7.72 -22.27 15.91
CA GLU A 602 8.97 -23.02 16.13
C GLU A 602 8.90 -24.42 15.49
N ARG A 603 7.76 -25.11 15.64
CA ARG A 603 7.54 -26.39 14.96
C ARG A 603 7.59 -26.26 13.43
N ARG A 604 6.97 -25.22 12.87
CA ARG A 604 6.96 -24.97 11.43
C ARG A 604 8.38 -24.67 10.91
N GLU A 605 9.16 -23.87 11.64
CA GLU A 605 10.56 -23.60 11.30
C GLU A 605 11.38 -24.90 11.31
N ALA A 606 11.28 -25.72 12.37
CA ALA A 606 12.00 -26.98 12.48
C ALA A 606 11.63 -27.97 11.36
N GLU A 607 10.35 -28.08 11.01
CA GLU A 607 9.89 -28.89 9.89
C GLU A 607 10.42 -28.39 8.54
N ALA A 608 10.52 -27.07 8.36
CA ALA A 608 11.08 -26.47 7.15
C ALA A 608 12.59 -26.69 7.04
N LEU A 609 13.36 -26.47 8.11
CA LEU A 609 14.81 -26.68 8.14
C LEU A 609 15.21 -28.11 7.79
N ARG A 610 14.38 -29.11 8.12
CA ARG A 610 14.63 -30.51 7.72
C ARG A 610 14.64 -30.74 6.22
N LEU A 611 14.08 -29.82 5.45
CA LEU A 611 13.98 -29.88 3.99
C LEU A 611 14.95 -28.93 3.29
N ILE A 612 15.80 -28.24 4.04
CA ILE A 612 16.77 -27.27 3.52
C ILE A 612 18.18 -27.77 3.81
N SER A 613 18.99 -27.90 2.76
CA SER A 613 20.41 -28.20 2.88
C SER A 613 21.24 -27.13 2.19
N VAL A 614 22.40 -26.81 2.76
CA VAL A 614 23.33 -25.79 2.24
C VAL A 614 24.59 -26.51 1.79
N VAL A 615 24.62 -26.90 0.52
CA VAL A 615 25.67 -27.76 -0.06
C VAL A 615 26.81 -26.91 -0.61
N GLN A 616 28.04 -27.22 -0.22
CA GLN A 616 29.22 -26.54 -0.76
C GLN A 616 29.51 -27.03 -2.19
N GLU A 617 29.43 -26.14 -3.18
CA GLU A 617 29.80 -26.43 -4.57
C GLU A 617 31.27 -26.07 -4.85
N SER A 618 31.71 -24.95 -4.29
CA SER A 618 33.11 -24.51 -4.29
C SER A 618 33.45 -23.82 -2.97
N PRO A 619 34.74 -23.51 -2.74
CA PRO A 619 35.15 -22.76 -1.57
C PRO A 619 34.46 -21.38 -1.39
N GLN A 620 33.96 -20.74 -2.45
CA GLN A 620 33.21 -19.46 -2.40
C GLN A 620 31.74 -19.58 -2.79
N ARG A 621 31.22 -20.77 -3.13
CA ARG A 621 29.85 -20.94 -3.64
C ARG A 621 29.12 -22.09 -2.98
N PHE A 622 27.92 -21.81 -2.48
CA PHE A 622 27.04 -22.75 -1.80
C PHE A 622 25.66 -22.75 -2.44
N GLN A 623 25.06 -23.93 -2.56
CA GLN A 623 23.69 -24.11 -3.04
C GLN A 623 22.74 -24.34 -1.87
N VAL A 624 21.69 -23.53 -1.81
CA VAL A 624 20.56 -23.72 -0.91
C VAL A 624 19.54 -24.58 -1.63
N ILE A 625 19.46 -25.86 -1.26
CA ILE A 625 18.52 -26.83 -1.85
C ILE A 625 17.33 -27.00 -0.93
N ARG A 626 16.12 -26.74 -1.47
CA ARG A 626 14.86 -26.86 -0.73
C ARG A 626 13.97 -27.94 -1.33
N LEU A 627 13.70 -29.00 -0.57
CA LEU A 627 12.85 -30.08 -1.03
C LEU A 627 11.36 -29.66 -0.98
N SER A 628 10.75 -29.54 -2.15
CA SER A 628 9.30 -29.41 -2.31
C SER A 628 8.55 -30.62 -1.74
N ALA A 629 7.23 -30.51 -1.57
CA ALA A 629 6.40 -31.62 -1.10
C ALA A 629 6.54 -32.88 -1.98
N ALA A 630 6.63 -32.71 -3.31
CA ALA A 630 6.84 -33.79 -4.26
C ALA A 630 8.23 -34.42 -4.10
N GLN A 631 9.28 -33.60 -4.03
CA GLN A 631 10.66 -34.07 -3.86
C GLN A 631 10.87 -34.76 -2.50
N ARG A 632 10.29 -34.23 -1.41
CA ARG A 632 10.30 -34.84 -0.09
C ARG A 632 9.64 -36.22 -0.11
N ARG A 633 8.48 -36.35 -0.74
CA ARG A 633 7.75 -37.63 -0.83
C ARG A 633 8.54 -38.65 -1.66
N ALA A 634 9.13 -38.23 -2.78
CA ALA A 634 10.01 -39.07 -3.57
C ALA A 634 11.25 -39.49 -2.78
N ALA A 635 11.92 -38.58 -2.07
CA ALA A 635 13.06 -38.91 -1.21
C ALA A 635 12.70 -39.92 -0.11
N GLN A 636 11.51 -39.79 0.51
CA GLN A 636 11.01 -40.76 1.50
C GLN A 636 10.75 -42.14 0.88
N LEU A 637 10.12 -42.21 -0.30
CA LEU A 637 9.86 -43.46 -1.00
C LEU A 637 11.16 -44.17 -1.42
N VAL A 638 12.14 -43.39 -1.87
CA VAL A 638 13.44 -43.87 -2.35
C VAL A 638 14.41 -44.20 -1.21
N SER A 639 14.21 -43.64 -0.01
CA SER A 639 15.03 -43.95 1.17
C SER A 639 14.87 -45.37 1.73
N GLY A 640 13.90 -46.15 1.22
CA GLY A 640 13.66 -47.54 1.60
C GLY A 640 14.59 -48.54 0.88
N ARG A 641 14.72 -49.76 1.43
CA ARG A 641 15.48 -50.89 0.84
C ARG A 641 14.81 -51.48 -0.42
N PHE A 642 14.21 -50.65 -1.27
CA PHE A 642 13.58 -51.10 -2.50
C PHE A 642 14.60 -51.06 -3.65
N ALA A 643 14.69 -52.14 -4.42
CA ALA A 643 15.61 -52.28 -5.53
C ALA A 643 14.80 -52.66 -6.77
N VAL A 644 14.92 -51.89 -7.86
CA VAL A 644 14.16 -52.12 -9.09
C VAL A 644 14.88 -53.22 -9.90
N PRO A 645 14.24 -54.35 -10.27
CA PRO A 645 14.89 -55.38 -11.08
C PRO A 645 15.32 -54.86 -12.46
N ALA A 646 16.43 -55.38 -13.00
CA ALA A 646 16.93 -55.01 -14.32
C ALA A 646 15.92 -55.25 -15.46
N ALA A 647 15.02 -56.23 -15.30
CA ALA A 647 13.94 -56.53 -16.24
C ALA A 647 12.89 -55.40 -16.38
N ALA A 648 12.77 -54.50 -15.40
CA ALA A 648 11.80 -53.39 -15.39
C ALA A 648 12.41 -52.06 -15.89
N GLN A 649 13.32 -52.13 -16.85
CA GLN A 649 14.07 -50.97 -17.34
C GLN A 649 13.17 -49.95 -18.05
N GLU A 650 12.15 -50.40 -18.79
CA GLU A 650 11.23 -49.50 -19.51
C GLU A 650 10.29 -48.76 -18.54
N GLU A 651 9.76 -49.40 -17.50
CA GLU A 651 8.96 -48.71 -16.48
C GLU A 651 9.80 -47.73 -15.66
N LEU A 652 11.07 -48.06 -15.40
CA LEU A 652 12.02 -47.15 -14.77
C LEU A 652 12.27 -45.92 -15.65
N LYS A 653 12.47 -46.11 -16.96
CA LYS A 653 12.68 -45.01 -17.92
C LYS A 653 11.50 -44.02 -17.92
N GLN A 654 10.26 -44.51 -18.02
CA GLN A 654 9.06 -43.69 -17.97
C GLN A 654 8.93 -42.92 -16.64
N SER A 655 9.30 -43.56 -15.53
CA SER A 655 9.28 -42.92 -14.20
C SER A 655 10.35 -41.82 -14.08
N LEU A 656 11.54 -42.04 -14.63
CA LEU A 656 12.63 -41.05 -14.63
C LEU A 656 12.31 -39.83 -15.51
N GLU A 657 11.57 -39.99 -16.61
CA GLU A 657 11.10 -38.85 -17.42
C GLU A 657 10.20 -37.89 -16.63
N VAL A 658 9.30 -38.43 -15.79
CA VAL A 658 8.44 -37.62 -14.93
C VAL A 658 9.26 -36.97 -13.80
N LEU A 659 10.17 -37.72 -13.19
CA LEU A 659 11.00 -37.24 -12.07
C LEU A 659 12.06 -36.22 -12.51
N ALA A 660 12.54 -36.28 -13.76
CA ALA A 660 13.52 -35.33 -14.29
C ALA A 660 13.02 -33.88 -14.32
N ARG A 661 11.70 -33.63 -14.24
CA ARG A 661 11.12 -32.29 -14.06
C ARG A 661 11.32 -31.71 -12.66
N HIS A 662 11.62 -32.56 -11.69
CA HIS A 662 11.76 -32.21 -10.28
C HIS A 662 13.17 -32.48 -9.72
N PHE A 663 14.02 -33.20 -10.45
CA PHE A 663 15.35 -33.60 -10.00
C PHE A 663 16.38 -33.45 -11.10
N GLN A 664 17.63 -33.18 -10.72
CA GLN A 664 18.76 -33.47 -11.59
C GLN A 664 19.01 -34.99 -11.56
N VAL A 665 18.76 -35.69 -12.66
CA VAL A 665 18.81 -37.16 -12.67
C VAL A 665 20.17 -37.66 -13.11
N HIS A 666 20.90 -38.31 -12.20
CA HIS A 666 22.17 -38.98 -12.52
C HIS A 666 21.91 -40.46 -12.78
N ALA A 667 21.69 -40.81 -14.04
CA ALA A 667 21.40 -42.17 -14.51
C ALA A 667 22.27 -42.53 -15.73
N ASP A 668 22.20 -43.80 -16.17
CA ASP A 668 22.90 -44.26 -17.38
C ASP A 668 22.28 -43.61 -18.64
N SER A 669 23.09 -43.16 -19.61
CA SER A 669 22.63 -42.40 -20.79
C SER A 669 21.66 -43.19 -21.67
N ALA A 670 21.72 -44.53 -21.62
CA ALA A 670 20.78 -45.43 -22.29
C ALA A 670 19.31 -45.27 -21.83
N GLN A 671 19.05 -44.49 -20.76
CA GLN A 671 17.74 -44.25 -20.18
C GLN A 671 17.14 -42.89 -20.59
N ALA A 672 17.83 -42.08 -21.41
CA ALA A 672 17.29 -40.81 -21.91
C ALA A 672 16.27 -40.98 -23.05
N ALA A 673 15.38 -39.99 -23.22
CA ALA A 673 14.49 -39.94 -24.38
C ALA A 673 15.25 -39.65 -25.68
N ARG A 674 16.29 -38.80 -25.61
CA ARG A 674 17.17 -38.46 -26.73
C ARG A 674 18.63 -38.36 -26.27
N GLU A 675 19.54 -39.00 -27.00
CA GLU A 675 20.99 -38.86 -26.78
C GLU A 675 21.58 -37.81 -27.74
N ILE A 676 22.48 -36.96 -27.25
CA ILE A 676 23.17 -35.92 -28.03
C ILE A 676 24.68 -36.04 -27.88
N GLU A 677 25.41 -35.53 -28.88
CA GLU A 677 26.87 -35.40 -28.79
C GLU A 677 27.26 -34.44 -27.65
N PRO A 678 28.27 -34.80 -26.83
CA PRO A 678 28.69 -33.95 -25.72
C PRO A 678 29.43 -32.71 -26.23
N GLU A 679 29.12 -31.55 -25.65
CA GLU A 679 29.99 -30.38 -25.77
C GLU A 679 31.10 -30.47 -24.72
N SER A 680 32.34 -30.68 -25.16
CA SER A 680 33.50 -30.87 -24.28
C SER A 680 34.30 -29.59 -24.05
N ARG A 681 34.02 -28.48 -24.78
CA ARG A 681 34.68 -27.19 -24.57
C ARG A 681 34.19 -26.52 -23.29
N LEU A 682 35.05 -25.69 -22.71
CA LEU A 682 34.80 -25.05 -21.42
C LEU A 682 33.99 -23.77 -21.57
N HIS A 683 33.11 -23.51 -20.62
CA HIS A 683 32.51 -22.20 -20.39
C HIS A 683 33.31 -21.52 -19.29
N ALA A 684 33.80 -20.31 -19.56
CA ALA A 684 34.51 -19.50 -18.60
C ALA A 684 33.57 -18.47 -17.98
N GLU A 685 33.18 -18.69 -16.73
CA GLU A 685 32.31 -17.80 -15.98
C GLU A 685 33.18 -16.80 -15.20
N LEU A 686 33.07 -15.51 -15.51
CA LEU A 686 33.81 -14.42 -14.88
C LEU A 686 32.88 -13.60 -13.99
N SER A 687 33.29 -13.31 -12.75
CA SER A 687 32.51 -12.48 -11.82
C SER A 687 33.39 -11.64 -10.92
N PRO A 688 33.04 -10.36 -10.68
CA PRO A 688 33.77 -9.54 -9.73
C PRO A 688 33.56 -10.05 -8.30
N SER A 689 34.64 -10.16 -7.52
CA SER A 689 34.63 -10.54 -6.10
C SER A 689 35.49 -9.57 -5.30
N GLY A 690 34.85 -8.53 -4.75
CA GLY A 690 35.59 -7.45 -4.09
C GLY A 690 36.41 -6.63 -5.10
N GLU A 691 37.73 -6.57 -4.87
CA GLU A 691 38.69 -5.95 -5.81
C GLU A 691 39.28 -6.96 -6.81
N ASP A 692 38.89 -8.23 -6.69
CA ASP A 692 39.45 -9.35 -7.45
C ASP A 692 38.45 -9.84 -8.53
N LEU A 693 38.96 -10.64 -9.47
CA LEU A 693 38.15 -11.30 -10.50
C LEU A 693 38.12 -12.81 -10.27
N LEU A 694 36.93 -13.37 -10.08
CA LEU A 694 36.72 -14.81 -9.97
C LEU A 694 36.56 -15.42 -11.36
N LEU A 695 37.39 -16.41 -11.69
CA LEU A 695 37.22 -17.30 -12.83
C LEU A 695 36.69 -18.64 -12.36
N ARG A 696 35.66 -19.15 -13.04
CA ARG A 696 35.20 -20.52 -12.91
C ARG A 696 35.11 -21.19 -14.27
N LEU A 697 35.71 -22.36 -14.40
CA LEU A 697 35.64 -23.18 -15.61
C LEU A 697 34.67 -24.34 -15.42
N VAL A 698 33.71 -24.46 -16.31
CA VAL A 698 32.67 -25.51 -16.28
C VAL A 698 32.44 -26.08 -17.67
N VAL A 699 31.81 -27.24 -17.75
CA VAL A 699 31.36 -27.87 -19.00
C VAL A 699 29.84 -27.93 -18.99
N THR A 700 29.23 -27.67 -20.13
CA THR A 700 27.78 -27.81 -20.39
C THR A 700 27.54 -28.90 -21.42
N PRO A 701 27.75 -30.18 -21.06
CA PRO A 701 27.76 -31.28 -22.02
C PRO A 701 26.41 -31.51 -22.72
N LEU A 702 25.30 -31.03 -22.16
CA LEU A 702 23.96 -31.10 -22.77
C LEU A 702 23.55 -29.81 -23.50
N GLY A 703 24.49 -28.91 -23.76
CA GLY A 703 24.24 -27.57 -24.33
C GLY A 703 24.02 -26.49 -23.27
N VAL A 704 23.84 -25.23 -23.71
CA VAL A 704 23.83 -24.03 -22.84
C VAL A 704 22.77 -24.04 -21.73
N GLU A 705 21.61 -24.66 -21.95
CA GLU A 705 20.53 -24.84 -20.97
C GLU A 705 20.75 -26.06 -20.06
N GLY A 706 21.81 -26.83 -20.31
CA GLY A 706 22.18 -28.02 -19.55
C GLY A 706 22.89 -27.69 -18.23
N PRO A 707 23.06 -28.71 -17.36
CA PRO A 707 23.72 -28.53 -16.07
C PRO A 707 25.17 -28.11 -16.23
N ARG A 708 25.62 -27.18 -15.36
CA ARG A 708 27.03 -26.79 -15.23
C ARG A 708 27.77 -27.85 -14.42
N LEU A 709 28.77 -28.49 -15.03
CA LEU A 709 29.55 -29.57 -14.39
C LEU A 709 31.05 -29.23 -14.32
N PRO A 710 31.77 -29.73 -13.31
CA PRO A 710 33.23 -29.56 -13.26
C PRO A 710 33.89 -30.34 -14.42
N PRO A 711 34.87 -29.74 -15.11
CA PRO A 711 35.56 -30.38 -16.23
C PRO A 711 36.36 -31.60 -15.76
N ALA A 712 36.31 -32.67 -16.56
CA ALA A 712 37.07 -33.90 -16.37
C ALA A 712 36.91 -34.55 -14.98
N GLY A 713 35.79 -34.30 -14.32
CA GLY A 713 35.42 -34.82 -13.01
C GLY A 713 33.96 -35.27 -12.95
N GLY A 714 33.64 -36.17 -12.03
CA GLY A 714 32.30 -36.75 -11.88
C GLY A 714 32.00 -37.88 -12.86
N ARG A 715 30.71 -38.18 -13.07
CA ARG A 715 30.27 -39.27 -13.95
C ARG A 715 30.40 -38.88 -15.42
N ASN A 716 30.76 -39.84 -16.25
CA ASN A 716 30.85 -39.65 -17.70
C ASN A 716 29.49 -39.80 -18.42
N ARG A 717 28.49 -40.44 -17.83
CA ARG A 717 27.12 -40.50 -18.37
C ARG A 717 26.18 -39.66 -17.52
N ILE A 718 25.40 -38.81 -18.17
CA ILE A 718 24.49 -37.86 -17.51
C ILE A 718 23.18 -37.74 -18.28
N MET A 719 22.13 -37.29 -17.57
CA MET A 719 20.82 -36.99 -18.14
C MET A 719 20.21 -35.78 -17.43
N ALA A 720 19.52 -34.91 -18.16
CA ALA A 720 18.76 -33.81 -17.58
C ALA A 720 17.48 -33.55 -18.39
N ALA A 721 16.47 -32.95 -17.75
CA ALA A 721 15.33 -32.42 -18.48
C ALA A 721 15.71 -31.04 -19.06
N ILE A 722 15.60 -30.89 -20.37
CA ILE A 722 15.80 -29.62 -21.07
C ILE A 722 14.52 -29.34 -21.86
N GLY A 723 13.75 -28.33 -21.42
CA GLY A 723 12.41 -28.09 -21.93
C GLY A 723 11.42 -29.20 -21.52
N ALA A 724 10.77 -29.83 -22.50
CA ALA A 724 9.77 -30.89 -22.26
C ALA A 724 10.34 -32.32 -22.36
N GLU A 725 11.62 -32.47 -22.74
CA GLU A 725 12.24 -33.76 -23.05
C GLU A 725 13.44 -34.05 -22.13
N THR A 726 13.72 -35.33 -21.88
CA THR A 726 14.94 -35.76 -21.20
C THR A 726 16.05 -36.01 -22.22
N VAL A 727 17.16 -35.31 -22.03
CA VAL A 727 18.32 -35.40 -22.91
C VAL A 727 19.49 -36.01 -22.15
N GLY A 728 20.15 -36.98 -22.75
CA GLY A 728 21.32 -37.67 -22.20
C GLY A 728 22.56 -37.52 -23.07
N THR A 729 23.73 -37.67 -22.46
CA THR A 729 24.99 -37.75 -23.20
C THR A 729 26.05 -38.53 -22.42
N LYS A 730 27.08 -38.97 -23.14
CA LYS A 730 28.31 -39.52 -22.59
C LYS A 730 29.44 -38.53 -22.80
N ARG A 731 29.80 -37.82 -21.73
CA ARG A 731 30.92 -36.88 -21.66
C ARG A 731 32.24 -37.54 -22.05
N ASP A 732 33.05 -36.78 -22.80
CA ASP A 732 34.44 -37.13 -23.08
C ASP A 732 35.35 -36.44 -22.06
N LEU A 733 35.59 -37.12 -20.93
CA LEU A 733 36.39 -36.57 -19.83
C LEU A 733 37.85 -36.31 -20.22
N ASP A 734 38.38 -37.06 -21.20
CA ASP A 734 39.75 -36.87 -21.68
C ASP A 734 39.85 -35.62 -22.55
N ALA A 735 38.86 -35.37 -23.43
CA ALA A 735 38.76 -34.12 -24.19
C ALA A 735 38.53 -32.90 -23.27
N GLU A 736 37.65 -33.01 -22.27
CA GLU A 736 37.45 -31.97 -21.26
C GLU A 736 38.77 -31.67 -20.50
N ARG A 737 39.57 -32.71 -20.18
CA ARG A 737 40.87 -32.56 -19.52
C ARG A 737 41.87 -31.85 -20.42
N ALA A 738 41.89 -32.19 -21.70
CA ALA A 738 42.76 -31.54 -22.68
C ALA A 738 42.41 -30.04 -22.84
N HIS A 739 41.13 -29.70 -22.89
CA HIS A 739 40.68 -28.30 -22.91
C HIS A 739 41.05 -27.53 -21.63
N LEU A 740 40.90 -28.16 -20.47
CA LEU A 740 41.33 -27.57 -19.20
C LEU A 740 42.83 -27.28 -19.19
N ASN A 741 43.65 -28.25 -19.60
CA ASN A 741 45.10 -28.05 -19.68
C ASN A 741 45.46 -26.95 -20.67
N ALA A 742 44.79 -26.87 -21.83
CA ALA A 742 45.03 -25.81 -22.80
C ALA A 742 44.72 -24.41 -22.25
N VAL A 743 43.70 -24.26 -21.39
CA VAL A 743 43.42 -22.99 -20.71
C VAL A 743 44.48 -22.66 -19.66
N LEU A 744 44.91 -23.64 -18.86
CA LEU A 744 45.96 -23.46 -17.85
C LEU A 744 47.32 -23.13 -18.49
N ASP A 745 47.65 -23.74 -19.64
CA ASP A 745 48.86 -23.43 -20.40
C ASP A 745 48.85 -21.99 -20.94
N ALA A 746 47.67 -21.48 -21.35
CA ALA A 746 47.52 -20.11 -21.82
C ALA A 746 47.49 -19.07 -20.67
N LEU A 747 47.15 -19.50 -19.45
CA LEU A 747 47.03 -18.68 -18.26
C LEU A 747 47.90 -19.26 -17.13
N PRO A 748 49.24 -19.20 -17.24
CA PRO A 748 50.17 -19.92 -16.35
C PRO A 748 50.22 -19.39 -14.91
N PHE A 749 49.52 -18.29 -14.62
CA PHE A 749 49.34 -17.76 -13.26
C PHE A 749 48.18 -18.44 -12.51
N LEU A 750 47.40 -19.30 -13.17
CA LEU A 750 46.39 -20.13 -12.52
C LEU A 750 47.04 -21.42 -11.99
N ASP A 751 46.87 -21.69 -10.70
CA ASP A 751 47.34 -22.93 -10.10
C ASP A 751 46.56 -24.15 -10.64
N ALA A 752 47.16 -25.35 -10.58
CA ALA A 752 46.44 -26.57 -10.87
C ALA A 752 45.26 -26.75 -9.89
N PRO A 753 44.05 -27.07 -10.36
CA PRO A 753 42.87 -27.12 -9.51
C PRO A 753 42.90 -28.35 -8.60
N ASP A 754 42.70 -28.16 -7.29
CA ASP A 754 42.46 -29.23 -6.31
C ASP A 754 40.95 -29.35 -6.01
N GLY A 755 40.21 -29.91 -6.96
CA GLY A 755 38.76 -30.06 -6.90
C GLY A 755 38.02 -29.14 -7.88
N ALA A 756 37.30 -28.13 -7.37
CA ALA A 756 36.57 -27.19 -8.20
C ALA A 756 37.54 -26.35 -9.05
N CYS A 757 37.24 -26.19 -10.35
CA CYS A 757 38.02 -25.36 -11.27
C CYS A 757 37.63 -23.88 -11.11
N GLU A 758 38.04 -23.29 -10.00
CA GLU A 758 37.73 -21.91 -9.62
C GLU A 758 38.97 -21.20 -9.07
N TRP A 759 39.24 -19.98 -9.54
CA TRP A 759 40.41 -19.17 -9.17
C TRP A 759 40.01 -17.73 -8.89
N LEU A 760 40.55 -17.17 -7.81
CA LEU A 760 40.43 -15.76 -7.50
C LEU A 760 41.70 -15.04 -7.98
N VAL A 761 41.57 -14.16 -8.97
CA VAL A 761 42.68 -13.42 -9.57
C VAL A 761 42.65 -12.00 -9.03
N SER A 762 43.56 -11.70 -8.09
CA SER A 762 43.65 -10.40 -7.43
C SER A 762 44.55 -9.39 -8.17
N ASP A 763 45.45 -9.87 -9.05
CA ASP A 763 46.32 -8.99 -9.83
C ASP A 763 45.57 -8.40 -11.06
N PRO A 764 45.44 -7.07 -11.20
CA PRO A 764 44.66 -6.46 -12.27
C PRO A 764 45.19 -6.73 -13.69
N GLU A 765 46.50 -6.84 -13.87
CA GLU A 765 47.12 -7.15 -15.18
C GLU A 765 46.80 -8.59 -15.57
N GLN A 766 46.90 -9.53 -14.64
CA GLN A 766 46.51 -10.93 -14.86
C GLN A 766 45.01 -11.08 -15.12
N ALA A 767 44.16 -10.34 -14.40
CA ALA A 767 42.72 -10.35 -14.59
C ALA A 767 42.33 -9.83 -15.99
N LEU A 768 42.94 -8.74 -16.47
CA LEU A 768 42.70 -8.22 -17.81
C LEU A 768 43.31 -9.10 -18.91
N ALA A 769 44.48 -9.70 -18.67
CA ALA A 769 45.05 -10.70 -19.57
C ALA A 769 44.14 -11.92 -19.73
N MET A 770 43.52 -12.39 -18.65
CA MET A 770 42.53 -13.46 -18.69
C MET A 770 41.30 -13.08 -19.54
N VAL A 771 40.74 -11.89 -19.34
CA VAL A 771 39.61 -11.36 -20.14
C VAL A 771 39.97 -11.25 -21.62
N GLU A 772 41.22 -10.91 -21.94
CA GLU A 772 41.72 -10.85 -23.32
C GLU A 772 41.92 -12.24 -23.95
N ILE A 773 42.50 -13.19 -23.21
CA ILE A 773 42.95 -14.48 -23.75
C ILE A 773 41.80 -15.48 -23.87
N LEU A 774 40.93 -15.61 -22.86
CA LEU A 774 39.88 -16.65 -22.80
C LEU A 774 39.00 -16.72 -24.06
N PRO A 775 38.48 -15.60 -24.63
CA PRO A 775 37.64 -15.65 -25.83
C PRO A 775 38.39 -16.13 -27.09
N THR A 776 39.73 -16.14 -27.07
CA THR A 776 40.58 -16.53 -28.20
C THR A 776 40.96 -18.01 -28.20
N LEU A 777 40.71 -18.72 -27.10
CA LEU A 777 41.11 -20.12 -26.95
C LEU A 777 40.08 -21.06 -27.59
N PRO A 778 40.47 -21.96 -28.52
CA PRO A 778 39.57 -22.96 -29.10
C PRO A 778 38.94 -23.90 -28.06
N ALA A 779 39.61 -24.07 -26.92
CA ALA A 779 39.17 -24.87 -25.78
C ALA A 779 37.98 -24.25 -25.02
N VAL A 780 37.65 -22.98 -25.26
CA VAL A 780 36.58 -22.24 -24.58
C VAL A 780 35.41 -22.04 -25.56
N ALA A 781 34.23 -22.52 -25.21
CA ALA A 781 33.01 -22.33 -26.00
C ALA A 781 32.44 -20.91 -25.83
N ALA A 782 32.46 -20.38 -24.62
CA ALA A 782 31.95 -19.05 -24.30
C ALA A 782 32.60 -18.48 -23.04
N VAL A 783 32.65 -17.14 -22.98
CA VAL A 783 32.96 -16.38 -21.76
C VAL A 783 31.68 -15.70 -21.28
N GLU A 784 31.25 -16.04 -20.07
CA GLU A 784 29.97 -15.63 -19.49
C GLU A 784 30.22 -14.73 -18.28
N TRP A 785 29.38 -13.71 -18.10
CA TRP A 785 29.41 -12.80 -16.95
C TRP A 785 28.11 -12.97 -16.15
N PRO A 786 28.00 -14.00 -15.30
CA PRO A 786 26.78 -14.23 -14.53
C PRO A 786 26.48 -13.09 -13.54
N LYS A 787 27.51 -12.33 -13.14
CA LYS A 787 27.38 -11.14 -12.30
C LYS A 787 28.29 -10.01 -12.75
N GLY A 788 27.85 -8.78 -12.49
CA GLY A 788 28.61 -7.59 -12.81
C GLY A 788 28.43 -7.15 -14.27
N LYS A 789 29.01 -6.00 -14.60
CA LYS A 789 29.08 -5.55 -15.99
C LYS A 789 30.22 -6.28 -16.68
N PRO A 790 30.03 -6.75 -17.92
CA PRO A 790 31.09 -7.41 -18.65
C PRO A 790 32.27 -6.46 -18.85
N VAL A 791 33.48 -6.94 -18.55
CA VAL A 791 34.72 -6.24 -18.90
C VAL A 791 35.12 -6.70 -20.29
N ARG A 792 35.50 -5.75 -21.14
CA ARG A 792 35.91 -6.02 -22.51
C ARG A 792 37.31 -5.46 -22.75
N VAL A 793 38.17 -6.27 -23.35
CA VAL A 793 39.49 -5.84 -23.80
C VAL A 793 39.48 -5.80 -25.33
N VAL A 794 39.89 -4.67 -25.92
CA VAL A 794 40.00 -4.45 -27.36
C VAL A 794 41.47 -4.29 -27.72
N ARG A 795 41.95 -5.02 -28.72
CA ARG A 795 43.35 -4.92 -29.16
C ARG A 795 43.57 -3.68 -30.01
N VAL A 796 44.67 -2.97 -29.78
CA VAL A 796 45.15 -1.87 -30.63
C VAL A 796 46.28 -2.39 -31.51
N ASP A 797 46.10 -2.35 -32.82
CA ASP A 797 47.20 -2.63 -33.77
C ASP A 797 48.00 -1.34 -34.05
N ALA A 798 49.31 -1.47 -34.25
CA ALA A 798 50.17 -0.36 -34.66
C ALA A 798 49.70 0.32 -35.96
N ALA A 799 49.07 -0.44 -36.87
CA ALA A 799 48.50 0.08 -38.11
C ALA A 799 47.31 1.03 -37.89
N GLN A 800 46.64 0.95 -36.73
CA GLN A 800 45.50 1.80 -36.38
C GLN A 800 45.92 3.17 -35.81
N LEU A 801 47.21 3.38 -35.51
CA LEU A 801 47.74 4.61 -34.92
C LEU A 801 48.09 5.64 -35.99
N GLY A 802 47.31 6.72 -36.04
CA GLY A 802 47.64 7.92 -36.83
C GLY A 802 48.45 8.91 -36.01
N LEU A 803 49.66 9.25 -36.47
CA LEU A 803 50.51 10.27 -35.85
C LEU A 803 50.54 11.55 -36.69
N GLN A 804 50.44 12.69 -36.01
CA GLN A 804 50.59 14.01 -36.58
C GLN A 804 51.70 14.78 -35.86
N VAL A 805 52.71 15.20 -36.61
CA VAL A 805 53.82 16.00 -36.10
C VAL A 805 53.69 17.42 -36.64
N THR A 806 53.55 18.39 -35.75
CA THR A 806 53.53 19.82 -36.10
C THR A 806 54.77 20.50 -35.55
N GLY A 807 55.51 21.22 -36.40
CA GLY A 807 56.64 22.03 -35.98
C GLY A 807 56.19 23.42 -35.52
N GLU A 808 56.67 23.84 -34.35
CA GLU A 808 56.63 25.24 -33.88
C GLU A 808 58.06 25.80 -33.84
N ARG A 809 58.21 27.11 -33.56
CA ARG A 809 59.48 27.86 -33.73
C ARG A 809 60.72 27.17 -33.13
N ASP A 810 60.60 26.55 -31.95
CA ASP A 810 61.72 25.90 -31.25
C ASP A 810 61.38 24.49 -30.70
N TRP A 811 60.22 23.90 -31.06
CA TRP A 811 59.82 22.57 -30.57
C TRP A 811 58.88 21.83 -31.52
N PHE A 812 58.87 20.50 -31.44
CA PHE A 812 57.93 19.63 -32.16
C PHE A 812 56.81 19.18 -31.24
N ARG A 813 55.56 19.35 -31.68
CA ARG A 813 54.38 18.75 -31.03
C ARG A 813 54.00 17.48 -31.78
N VAL A 814 54.04 16.35 -31.07
CA VAL A 814 53.57 15.06 -31.57
C VAL A 814 52.19 14.81 -30.96
N GLY A 815 51.17 14.81 -31.82
CA GLY A 815 49.82 14.38 -31.49
C GLY A 815 49.46 13.12 -32.28
N GLY A 816 48.42 12.42 -31.89
CA GLY A 816 47.96 11.26 -32.61
C GLY A 816 46.80 10.58 -31.92
N GLN A 817 46.14 9.69 -32.64
CA GLN A 817 45.05 8.88 -32.13
C GLN A 817 45.04 7.52 -32.83
N ALA A 818 44.69 6.48 -32.08
CA ALA A 818 44.37 5.18 -32.62
C ALA A 818 42.86 5.02 -32.72
N THR A 819 42.36 4.60 -33.88
CA THR A 819 40.93 4.29 -34.07
C THR A 819 40.74 2.79 -33.91
N LEU A 820 39.97 2.41 -32.90
CA LEU A 820 39.65 1.03 -32.58
C LEU A 820 38.39 0.57 -33.34
N ASP A 821 38.22 -0.75 -33.43
CA ASP A 821 36.95 -1.34 -33.85
C ASP A 821 35.82 -0.86 -32.91
N ASP A 822 34.62 -0.64 -33.45
CA ASP A 822 33.46 0.02 -32.81
C ASP A 822 33.49 1.56 -32.70
N GLY A 823 34.44 2.24 -33.36
CA GLY A 823 34.47 3.70 -33.42
C GLY A 823 35.00 4.40 -32.16
N LEU A 824 35.60 3.64 -31.24
CA LEU A 824 36.33 4.17 -30.09
C LEU A 824 37.66 4.80 -30.54
N VAL A 825 38.05 5.90 -29.91
CA VAL A 825 39.27 6.64 -30.25
C VAL A 825 40.17 6.74 -29.04
N LEU A 826 41.42 6.31 -29.18
CA LEU A 826 42.43 6.29 -28.12
C LEU A 826 43.50 7.34 -28.40
N ALA A 827 43.65 8.31 -27.52
CA ALA A 827 44.62 9.39 -27.68
C ALA A 827 46.07 8.88 -27.51
N PHE A 828 46.99 9.34 -28.35
CA PHE A 828 48.41 8.94 -28.28
C PHE A 828 49.06 9.23 -26.92
N THR A 829 48.61 10.26 -26.21
CA THR A 829 49.08 10.57 -24.84
C THR A 829 48.73 9.48 -23.84
N ALA A 830 47.58 8.82 -23.99
CA ALA A 830 47.19 7.71 -23.11
C ALA A 830 48.09 6.48 -23.31
N LEU A 831 48.53 6.20 -24.56
CA LEU A 831 49.51 5.15 -24.86
C LEU A 831 50.87 5.43 -24.17
N LEU A 832 51.32 6.69 -24.20
CA LEU A 832 52.58 7.09 -23.56
C LEU A 832 52.50 6.98 -22.03
N ASP A 833 51.36 7.33 -21.44
CA ASP A 833 51.17 7.23 -19.99
C ASP A 833 51.06 5.77 -19.52
N ALA A 834 50.40 4.89 -20.29
CA ALA A 834 50.38 3.46 -20.02
C ALA A 834 51.79 2.84 -20.10
N ALA A 835 52.57 3.20 -21.12
CA ALA A 835 53.96 2.77 -21.25
C ALA A 835 54.83 3.24 -20.07
N ARG A 836 54.61 4.47 -19.57
CA ARG A 836 55.29 4.98 -18.37
C ARG A 836 54.91 4.21 -17.11
N GLN A 837 53.65 3.82 -16.99
CA GLN A 837 53.13 3.02 -15.88
C GLN A 837 53.47 1.53 -16.02
N LYS A 838 54.13 1.13 -17.11
CA LYS A 838 54.42 -0.27 -17.48
C LYS A 838 53.17 -1.15 -17.51
N SER A 839 52.02 -0.55 -17.81
CA SER A 839 50.76 -1.26 -17.95
C SER A 839 50.51 -1.55 -19.42
N ARG A 840 50.01 -2.75 -19.71
CA ARG A 840 49.61 -3.14 -21.07
C ARG A 840 48.19 -2.68 -21.39
N PHE A 841 47.37 -2.40 -20.37
CA PHE A 841 45.95 -2.10 -20.56
C PHE A 841 45.62 -0.64 -20.26
N ILE A 842 44.79 -0.03 -21.12
CA ILE A 842 44.39 1.37 -21.00
C ILE A 842 42.88 1.44 -20.77
N PRO A 843 42.40 2.02 -19.66
CA PRO A 843 40.97 2.15 -19.42
C PRO A 843 40.35 3.15 -20.40
N MET A 844 39.32 2.71 -21.12
CA MET A 844 38.53 3.52 -22.06
C MET A 844 37.20 4.00 -21.47
N GLY A 845 36.88 3.56 -20.24
CA GLY A 845 35.63 3.83 -19.54
C GLY A 845 34.58 2.75 -19.77
N ASN A 846 33.53 2.75 -18.93
CA ASN A 846 32.40 1.80 -18.99
C ASN A 846 32.78 0.31 -19.02
N GLY A 847 33.91 -0.07 -18.42
CA GLY A 847 34.39 -1.46 -18.40
C GLY A 847 35.11 -1.91 -19.68
N VAL A 848 35.47 -0.98 -20.56
CA VAL A 848 36.27 -1.27 -21.77
C VAL A 848 37.72 -0.88 -21.53
N TYR A 849 38.63 -1.77 -21.94
CA TYR A 849 40.09 -1.59 -21.91
C TYR A 849 40.67 -1.78 -23.31
N ALA A 850 41.72 -1.04 -23.62
CA ALA A 850 42.54 -1.25 -24.82
C ALA A 850 43.84 -1.97 -24.44
N ALA A 851 44.29 -2.94 -25.26
CA ALA A 851 45.47 -3.76 -25.02
C ALA A 851 46.49 -3.77 -26.16
#